data_AF-A0A1E3QJA6-F1
#
_entry.id   AF-A0A1E3QJA6-F1
#
_cell.length_a   1.000
_cell.length_b   1.000
_cell.length_c   1.000
_cell.angle_alpha   90.00
_cell.angle_beta   90.00
_cell.angle_gamma   90.00
#
_symmetry.space_group_name_H-M   'P 1'
#
loop_
_entity.id
_entity.type
_entity.pdbx_description
1 polymer ?
#
loop_
_entity_poly.entity_id
_entity_poly.type
_entity_poly.pdbx_seq_one_letter_code
_entity_poly.pdbx_strand_id
1 'polypeptide(L)'
;MLKHRLLSRGECRASIFKVTVHWSIRNIKRCKITHLTCLVLTLYYLYLCSHKLHSLGAKGEDPDAHLGTTAEVSSRDYTLLTKRVNWGTVTDIKAESLEPLITQLLNERDTTGKEWLYNSEIGHKNIVIPDFYQPKSKSKNPIMQSYDPRFTLGIYLHYINKQLLSPQRKRGSAFSQRKGPEITIPFHWLEWVDLSALGDYLSLPLEKKPTCVDVRGTLSHNKYRESIGLETLEKPAPDILFLENRVFAKDLSLEVDERYRKVVEMILLSLNCYRPETRKGGVVPPEFTPGFQIQGNIFIRNMPSLVSLHGKTYLFASAPSPSQIVMLAGNLAIVVGIDPTKTDPMLFDHAIVEDYIADQNKSSDKVVAKTVKSIGNFVDVKSEILKFKAVMKGKPSSALPFKKSVPQKSFQQECYQHDFGRISKLPPKARTPLESSYYSAIQRSLEVQEENAVPKYFSEANTPTISHYDWRFYDREISDRNEQRIIMHHMVRTWLKFTGEFGLTTWIAHGSLLSWYWNGKTFPWDIDIDVQMPLADLHTMALKFNQSLIMGLDEDFSSYFLDIGTYITERIHGNGTNNIDARLIHTGSGMFIDITGVALTETAAVKNMYTPYMMQEFLNLNLPGSYDFNDDSDPAVALETNTKLQVYNDRNYHMLFHKDISPLRMTIFEGTPAYIPCNFLAVLNNEYDGATTPTYLDIMYQPKIREWVDMWKLHLKNQDRGKDLNTVDLLRDARYEDVFIEALATYDATRLHEHEMKQIDVNELEVEQLIMANQRMKPSRSDLFAYRESQAGRWAQDAVQLELVYSVQE
;
A
#
# COMPACT_ATOMS: atom_id res chain seq x y z
N MET A 1 -22.30 28.33 -20.68
CA MET A 1 -22.32 29.62 -21.44
C MET A 1 -22.00 30.72 -20.44
N LEU A 2 -20.91 31.48 -20.45
CA LEU A 2 -20.19 32.17 -21.53
C LEU A 2 -18.65 32.05 -21.34
N LYS A 3 -17.97 31.88 -22.46
CA LYS A 3 -16.53 31.71 -22.68
C LYS A 3 -15.82 33.09 -22.78
N HIS A 4 -14.57 33.14 -22.30
CA HIS A 4 -13.40 33.83 -22.89
C HIS A 4 -13.49 35.29 -23.42
N ARG A 5 -12.67 36.17 -22.85
CA ARG A 5 -11.71 37.13 -23.47
C ARG A 5 -11.29 38.12 -22.37
N LEU A 6 -10.04 38.17 -21.94
CA LEU A 6 -9.02 39.04 -22.55
C LEU A 6 -7.62 38.63 -22.04
N LEU A 7 -6.75 38.26 -22.98
CA LEU A 7 -5.30 38.37 -22.85
C LEU A 7 -4.87 39.63 -23.64
N SER A 8 -4.12 40.53 -23.00
CA SER A 8 -2.82 41.06 -23.48
C SER A 8 -2.51 42.48 -22.96
N ARG A 9 -1.21 42.69 -22.70
CA ARG A 9 -0.48 43.93 -22.37
C ARG A 9 -0.68 44.41 -20.91
N GLY A 10 0.31 44.40 -20.02
CA GLY A 10 1.70 44.79 -20.19
C GLY A 10 1.83 46.24 -19.74
N GLU A 11 2.09 46.47 -18.44
CA GLU A 11 2.89 47.57 -17.85
C GLU A 11 2.60 47.72 -16.35
N CYS A 12 3.66 47.61 -15.54
CA CYS A 12 3.67 48.00 -14.14
C CYS A 12 3.38 49.50 -14.01
N ARG A 13 2.39 49.88 -13.18
CA ARG A 13 2.43 51.15 -12.44
C ARG A 13 1.58 51.04 -11.17
N ALA A 14 2.25 51.22 -10.04
CA ALA A 14 1.65 51.39 -8.73
C ALA A 14 0.71 52.60 -8.73
N SER A 15 -0.51 52.42 -8.22
CA SER A 15 -1.42 53.53 -7.92
C SER A 15 -2.32 53.11 -6.75
N ILE A 16 -2.03 53.68 -5.59
CA ILE A 16 -2.79 53.56 -4.34
C ILE A 16 -4.15 54.25 -4.57
N PHE A 17 -5.24 53.48 -4.66
CA PHE A 17 -6.60 54.04 -4.61
C PHE A 17 -7.11 54.03 -3.17
N LYS A 18 -7.29 55.25 -2.62
CA LYS A 18 -8.12 55.52 -1.44
C LYS A 18 -9.58 55.19 -1.79
N VAL A 19 -10.18 54.24 -1.09
CA VAL A 19 -11.64 54.03 -1.10
C VAL A 19 -12.23 54.71 0.13
N THR A 20 -12.97 55.80 -0.09
CA THR A 20 -13.82 56.44 0.92
C THR A 20 -15.23 55.88 0.74
N VAL A 21 -15.72 55.09 1.70
CA VAL A 21 -17.11 54.57 1.69
C VAL A 21 -18.00 55.45 2.58
N HIS A 22 -18.98 56.13 1.98
CA HIS A 22 -20.08 56.76 2.70
C HIS A 22 -21.16 55.70 2.99
N TRP A 23 -21.57 55.58 4.25
CA TRP A 23 -22.58 54.63 4.72
C TRP A 23 -23.94 55.32 4.89
N SER A 24 -25.01 54.71 4.38
CA SER A 24 -26.39 55.00 4.78
C SER A 24 -26.87 53.93 5.74
N ILE A 25 -27.32 54.36 6.92
CA ILE A 25 -27.74 53.55 8.06
C ILE A 25 -29.19 53.10 7.84
N ARG A 26 -29.40 51.83 7.49
CA ARG A 26 -30.63 51.05 7.80
C ARG A 26 -30.35 49.57 7.53
N ASN A 27 -30.40 48.75 8.59
CA ASN A 27 -30.28 47.26 8.65
C ASN A 27 -29.01 46.65 9.29
N ILE A 28 -28.52 47.20 10.41
CA ILE A 28 -27.54 46.51 11.27
C ILE A 28 -28.26 45.80 12.43
N LYS A 29 -28.78 44.58 12.21
CA LYS A 29 -29.00 43.60 13.31
C LYS A 29 -28.78 42.11 12.95
N ARG A 30 -28.33 41.74 11.74
CA ARG A 30 -28.04 40.33 11.37
C ARG A 30 -26.66 40.03 10.78
N CYS A 31 -25.72 40.98 10.75
CA CYS A 31 -24.46 40.84 10.02
C CYS A 31 -23.19 41.05 10.89
N LYS A 32 -23.14 40.49 12.11
CA LYS A 32 -21.95 40.61 12.98
C LYS A 32 -21.02 39.39 12.98
N ILE A 33 -21.46 38.20 12.54
CA ILE A 33 -20.64 36.98 12.60
C ILE A 33 -19.80 36.79 11.32
N THR A 34 -20.35 37.09 10.14
CA THR A 34 -19.69 36.94 8.83
C THR A 34 -18.61 37.99 8.57
N HIS A 35 -18.76 39.21 9.08
CA HIS A 35 -17.74 40.26 8.88
C HIS A 35 -16.49 40.05 9.75
N LEU A 36 -16.65 39.47 10.94
CA LEU A 36 -15.50 39.15 11.80
C LEU A 36 -14.71 37.97 11.23
N THR A 37 -15.39 36.97 10.66
CA THR A 37 -14.73 35.83 9.99
C THR A 37 -13.99 36.26 8.72
N CYS A 38 -14.58 37.10 7.88
CA CYS A 38 -13.88 37.63 6.70
C CYS A 38 -12.68 38.52 7.09
N LEU A 39 -12.80 39.34 8.15
CA LEU A 39 -11.70 40.17 8.62
C LEU A 39 -10.55 39.31 9.19
N VAL A 40 -10.87 38.28 9.97
CA VAL A 40 -9.88 37.34 10.52
C VAL A 40 -9.20 36.52 9.42
N LEU A 41 -9.94 36.05 8.42
CA LEU A 41 -9.37 35.33 7.27
C LEU A 41 -8.49 36.25 6.41
N THR A 42 -8.88 37.51 6.22
CA THR A 42 -8.08 38.47 5.45
C THR A 42 -6.80 38.86 6.21
N LEU A 43 -6.88 39.07 7.52
CA LEU A 43 -5.71 39.34 8.37
C LEU A 43 -4.80 38.12 8.49
N TYR A 44 -5.35 36.90 8.51
CA TYR A 44 -4.57 35.66 8.49
C TYR A 44 -3.86 35.44 7.15
N TYR A 45 -4.53 35.74 6.04
CA TYR A 45 -3.93 35.67 4.71
C TYR A 45 -2.83 36.73 4.51
N LEU A 46 -3.03 37.95 5.02
CA LEU A 46 -2.01 39.00 5.04
C LEU A 46 -0.82 38.67 5.96
N TYR A 47 -1.07 38.00 7.09
CA TYR A 47 -0.03 37.50 7.99
C TYR A 47 0.81 36.40 7.33
N LEU A 48 0.17 35.44 6.63
CA LEU A 48 0.86 34.39 5.86
C LEU A 48 1.68 34.97 4.70
N CYS A 49 1.16 35.95 3.96
CA CYS A 49 1.90 36.62 2.90
C CYS A 49 3.08 37.45 3.44
N SER A 50 2.92 38.12 4.59
CA SER A 50 3.99 38.87 5.26
C SER A 50 5.13 37.95 5.75
N HIS A 51 4.79 36.80 6.33
CA HIS A 51 5.79 35.85 6.84
C HIS A 51 6.57 35.14 5.71
N LYS A 52 5.92 34.87 4.56
CA LYS A 52 6.57 34.25 3.40
C LYS A 52 7.49 35.22 2.63
N LEU A 53 7.25 36.53 2.73
CA LEU A 53 8.11 37.58 2.16
C LEU A 53 9.29 37.95 3.07
N HIS A 54 9.17 37.82 4.39
CA HIS A 54 10.27 38.11 5.32
C HIS A 54 11.29 36.97 5.50
N SER A 55 10.97 35.72 5.12
CA SER A 55 11.93 34.61 5.15
C SER A 55 12.80 34.49 3.89
N LEU A 56 12.57 35.33 2.87
CA LEU A 56 13.28 35.32 1.59
C LEU A 56 14.23 36.53 1.42
N GLY A 57 14.51 37.26 2.49
CA GLY A 57 15.29 38.51 2.41
C GLY A 57 16.24 38.74 3.57
N ALA A 58 17.17 37.81 3.84
CA ALA A 58 18.40 38.10 4.60
C ALA A 58 19.39 36.93 4.57
N LYS A 59 20.17 36.81 3.48
CA LYS A 59 21.61 36.49 3.41
C LYS A 59 21.93 36.16 1.96
N GLY A 60 22.61 37.10 1.30
CA GLY A 60 23.19 36.86 -0.01
C GLY A 60 24.42 35.99 0.16
N GLU A 61 24.30 34.73 -0.24
CA GLU A 61 25.42 33.92 -0.71
C GLU A 61 25.03 33.43 -2.10
N ASP A 62 25.93 33.69 -3.04
CA ASP A 62 25.84 33.40 -4.47
C ASP A 62 25.81 31.87 -4.70
N PRO A 63 24.76 31.29 -5.33
CA PRO A 63 24.70 29.84 -5.57
C PRO A 63 25.65 29.35 -6.68
N ASP A 64 26.32 30.24 -7.43
CA ASP A 64 27.07 29.85 -8.64
C ASP A 64 28.58 29.61 -8.42
N ALA A 65 29.09 29.65 -7.18
CA ALA A 65 30.53 29.54 -6.92
C ALA A 65 31.11 28.11 -6.77
N HIS A 66 30.31 27.04 -6.95
CA HIS A 66 30.81 25.64 -6.88
C HIS A 66 30.61 24.80 -8.15
N LEU A 67 30.24 25.41 -9.28
CA LEU A 67 30.30 24.75 -10.60
C LEU A 67 31.72 24.79 -11.17
N GLY A 68 32.65 24.12 -10.50
CA GLY A 68 33.99 23.85 -11.01
C GLY A 68 34.15 22.38 -11.36
N THR A 69 34.40 22.09 -12.64
CA THR A 69 34.91 20.83 -13.25
C THR A 69 33.95 19.81 -13.90
N THR A 70 32.62 19.89 -13.74
CA THR A 70 31.70 18.91 -14.40
C THR A 70 31.31 19.26 -15.85
N ALA A 71 31.48 20.51 -16.28
CA ALA A 71 31.00 20.96 -17.59
C ALA A 71 31.82 20.43 -18.79
N GLU A 72 33.13 20.25 -18.64
CA GLU A 72 34.01 19.84 -19.75
C GLU A 72 33.90 18.36 -20.13
N VAL A 73 33.61 17.48 -19.15
CA VAL A 73 33.45 16.04 -19.36
C VAL A 73 32.24 15.75 -20.25
N SER A 74 31.12 16.48 -20.04
CA SER A 74 29.87 16.29 -20.80
C SER A 74 29.98 16.47 -22.32
N SER A 75 30.92 17.27 -22.83
CA SER A 75 30.99 17.60 -24.26
C SER A 75 31.68 16.51 -25.11
N ARG A 76 32.64 15.79 -24.52
CA ARG A 76 33.42 14.75 -25.21
C ARG A 76 32.64 13.44 -25.29
N ASP A 77 31.91 13.11 -24.23
CA ASP A 77 31.06 11.92 -24.14
C ASP A 77 29.80 12.05 -25.02
N TYR A 78 29.25 13.27 -25.13
CA TYR A 78 28.17 13.63 -26.05
C TYR A 78 28.51 13.43 -27.54
N THR A 79 29.76 13.68 -27.95
CA THR A 79 30.21 13.53 -29.35
C THR A 79 30.38 12.06 -29.76
N LEU A 80 30.62 11.17 -28.79
CA LEU A 80 30.61 9.72 -28.97
C LEU A 80 29.19 9.15 -28.99
N LEU A 81 28.28 9.72 -28.18
CA LEU A 81 26.85 9.39 -28.10
C LEU A 81 26.11 9.57 -29.43
N THR A 82 26.31 10.75 -30.05
CA THR A 82 25.68 11.15 -31.32
C THR A 82 26.19 10.37 -32.54
N LYS A 83 27.35 9.69 -32.43
CA LYS A 83 27.89 8.83 -33.48
C LYS A 83 27.43 7.37 -33.40
N ARG A 84 26.91 6.90 -32.26
CA ARG A 84 26.60 5.48 -32.02
C ARG A 84 25.11 5.13 -32.02
N VAL A 85 24.24 6.09 -31.73
CA VAL A 85 22.79 5.91 -31.78
C VAL A 85 22.26 6.50 -33.07
N ASN A 86 21.62 5.69 -33.91
CA ASN A 86 21.00 6.16 -35.15
C ASN A 86 19.61 6.73 -34.83
N TRP A 87 19.57 8.02 -34.48
CA TRP A 87 18.37 8.75 -34.10
C TRP A 87 17.37 9.00 -35.25
N GLY A 88 17.66 8.49 -36.45
CA GLY A 88 16.93 8.79 -37.69
C GLY A 88 15.65 7.99 -37.95
N THR A 89 15.30 7.02 -37.10
CA THR A 89 14.07 6.24 -37.24
C THR A 89 13.29 6.22 -35.92
N VAL A 90 12.04 6.67 -35.99
CA VAL A 90 11.06 6.80 -34.88
C VAL A 90 10.61 5.43 -34.32
N THR A 91 11.41 4.38 -34.49
CA THR A 91 11.10 3.02 -34.06
C THR A 91 12.00 2.65 -32.87
N ASP A 92 11.38 2.63 -31.70
CA ASP A 92 11.84 2.04 -30.43
C ASP A 92 13.29 2.33 -30.00
N ILE A 93 13.45 3.06 -28.90
CA ILE A 93 14.70 3.02 -28.12
C ILE A 93 14.84 1.57 -27.62
N LYS A 94 15.82 0.82 -28.11
CA LYS A 94 16.09 -0.56 -27.65
C LYS A 94 16.70 -0.53 -26.24
N ALA A 95 16.37 -1.49 -25.39
CA ALA A 95 16.98 -1.63 -24.05
C ALA A 95 18.52 -1.64 -24.11
N GLU A 96 19.07 -2.34 -25.10
CA GLU A 96 20.51 -2.41 -25.43
C GLU A 96 21.13 -1.03 -25.72
N SER A 97 20.33 -0.03 -26.12
CA SER A 97 20.77 1.34 -26.37
C SER A 97 20.80 2.21 -25.10
N LEU A 98 20.10 1.79 -24.05
CA LEU A 98 20.04 2.47 -22.74
C LEU A 98 21.04 1.88 -21.73
N GLU A 99 21.31 0.57 -21.80
CA GLU A 99 22.21 -0.14 -20.88
C GLU A 99 23.63 0.46 -20.77
N PRO A 100 24.34 0.78 -21.88
CA PRO A 100 25.68 1.35 -21.80
C PRO A 100 25.67 2.77 -21.22
N LEU A 101 24.61 3.54 -21.50
CA LEU A 101 24.42 4.92 -21.03
C LEU A 101 24.24 4.96 -19.52
N ILE A 102 23.41 4.05 -18.99
CA ILE A 102 23.12 3.95 -17.56
C ILE A 102 24.31 3.37 -16.81
N THR A 103 24.99 2.36 -17.37
CA THR A 103 26.24 1.83 -16.79
C THR A 103 27.31 2.91 -16.67
N GLN A 104 27.42 3.81 -17.65
CA GLN A 104 28.33 4.94 -17.59
C GLN A 104 27.92 5.99 -16.54
N LEU A 105 26.65 6.39 -16.49
CA LEU A 105 26.12 7.33 -15.48
C LEU A 105 26.29 6.81 -14.04
N LEU A 106 26.10 5.51 -13.83
CA LEU A 106 26.28 4.86 -12.54
C LEU A 106 27.76 4.77 -12.13
N ASN A 107 28.67 4.53 -13.09
CA ASN A 107 30.11 4.43 -12.81
C ASN A 107 30.77 5.81 -12.57
N GLU A 108 30.24 6.90 -13.13
CA GLU A 108 30.84 8.25 -13.02
C GLU A 108 30.50 8.98 -11.70
N ARG A 109 29.45 8.56 -10.97
CA ARG A 109 29.09 9.12 -9.65
C ARG A 109 29.63 8.33 -8.45
N ASP A 110 30.39 7.26 -8.67
CA ASP A 110 31.01 6.45 -7.61
C ASP A 110 32.25 7.14 -6.97
N THR A 111 32.18 8.46 -6.75
CA THR A 111 33.25 9.24 -6.12
C THR A 111 32.88 9.78 -4.73
N THR A 112 31.63 9.65 -4.29
CA THR A 112 31.23 9.91 -2.90
C THR A 112 31.27 8.61 -2.09
N GLY A 113 32.49 8.18 -1.77
CA GLY A 113 32.77 6.98 -1.01
C GLY A 113 31.89 6.80 0.23
N LYS A 114 31.05 5.76 0.19
CA LYS A 114 30.82 4.85 1.31
C LYS A 114 31.05 3.44 0.80
N GLU A 115 32.33 3.07 0.73
CA GLU A 115 32.78 1.71 0.46
C GLU A 115 32.22 0.76 1.53
N TRP A 116 31.19 -0.01 1.17
CA TRP A 116 30.95 -1.30 1.81
C TRP A 116 31.34 -2.39 0.81
N LEU A 117 32.41 -3.11 1.15
CA LEU A 117 32.98 -4.22 0.38
C LEU A 117 31.90 -5.27 0.02
N TYR A 118 31.44 -5.25 -1.25
CA TYR A 118 30.66 -6.34 -1.82
C TYR A 118 31.45 -7.05 -2.92
N ASN A 119 31.74 -8.32 -2.65
CA ASN A 119 32.28 -9.30 -3.59
C ASN A 119 31.11 -9.98 -4.31
N SER A 120 31.03 -9.79 -5.62
CA SER A 120 29.97 -10.30 -6.51
C SER A 120 29.99 -11.81 -6.72
N GLU A 121 30.96 -12.55 -6.17
CA GLU A 121 31.02 -14.01 -6.25
C GLU A 121 30.09 -14.75 -5.26
N ILE A 122 29.49 -14.05 -4.30
CA ILE A 122 28.64 -14.65 -3.26
C ILE A 122 27.18 -14.22 -3.48
N GLY A 123 26.49 -14.92 -4.38
CA GLY A 123 25.06 -14.74 -4.59
C GLY A 123 24.29 -14.90 -3.27
N HIS A 124 23.58 -13.84 -2.88
CA HIS A 124 22.59 -13.74 -1.80
C HIS A 124 23.09 -14.16 -0.39
N LYS A 125 23.30 -13.15 0.46
CA LYS A 125 23.85 -13.26 1.81
C LYS A 125 22.98 -14.16 2.72
N ASN A 126 23.56 -15.27 3.15
CA ASN A 126 23.10 -16.08 4.27
C ASN A 126 23.01 -15.23 5.56
N ILE A 127 21.96 -15.43 6.36
CA ILE A 127 21.84 -14.75 7.66
C ILE A 127 22.45 -15.62 8.74
N VAL A 128 23.54 -15.17 9.35
CA VAL A 128 24.18 -15.90 10.45
C VAL A 128 23.22 -15.95 11.65
N ILE A 129 22.98 -17.15 12.16
CA ILE A 129 22.14 -17.37 13.34
C ILE A 129 22.89 -16.89 14.57
N PRO A 130 22.34 -15.94 15.35
CA PRO A 130 23.01 -15.39 16.53
C PRO A 130 23.41 -16.44 17.57
N ASP A 131 24.53 -16.20 18.26
CA ASP A 131 25.09 -17.13 19.25
C ASP A 131 24.14 -17.47 20.41
N PHE A 132 23.18 -16.60 20.76
CA PHE A 132 22.23 -16.88 21.83
C PHE A 132 21.20 -17.97 21.46
N TYR A 133 21.02 -18.28 20.17
CA TYR A 133 20.22 -19.41 19.70
C TYR A 133 20.97 -20.74 19.71
N GLN A 134 22.29 -20.72 19.91
CA GLN A 134 23.10 -21.93 19.79
C GLN A 134 22.80 -22.88 20.95
N PRO A 135 22.64 -24.20 20.69
CA PRO A 135 22.47 -25.17 21.75
C PRO A 135 23.63 -25.08 22.76
N LYS A 136 23.30 -24.91 24.05
CA LYS A 136 24.28 -24.72 25.16
C LYS A 136 25.04 -23.39 25.16
N SER A 137 24.53 -22.38 24.46
CA SER A 137 25.07 -21.02 24.57
C SER A 137 25.04 -20.52 26.01
N LYS A 138 26.06 -19.76 26.40
CA LYS A 138 26.09 -19.02 27.68
C LYS A 138 25.59 -17.59 27.53
N SER A 139 25.34 -17.15 26.30
CA SER A 139 24.83 -15.81 26.01
C SER A 139 23.40 -15.70 26.49
N LYS A 140 23.07 -14.59 27.16
CA LYS A 140 21.69 -14.30 27.53
C LYS A 140 20.92 -13.86 26.29
N ASN A 141 19.64 -14.23 26.22
CA ASN A 141 18.74 -13.72 25.18
C ASN A 141 18.65 -12.19 25.29
N PRO A 142 18.75 -11.45 24.18
CA PRO A 142 18.45 -10.03 24.21
C PRO A 142 16.97 -9.80 24.55
N ILE A 143 16.63 -8.60 25.03
CA ILE A 143 15.22 -8.22 25.27
C ILE A 143 14.46 -8.16 23.92
N MET A 144 15.16 -7.81 22.84
CA MET A 144 14.62 -7.74 21.50
C MET A 144 15.69 -8.16 20.50
N GLN A 145 15.31 -8.95 19.50
CA GLN A 145 16.19 -9.33 18.39
C GLN A 145 16.08 -8.30 17.25
N SER A 146 17.19 -8.10 16.51
CA SER A 146 17.15 -7.37 15.24
C SER A 146 16.21 -8.06 14.24
N TYR A 147 15.29 -7.29 13.67
CA TYR A 147 14.33 -7.80 12.71
C TYR A 147 14.96 -8.02 11.33
N ASP A 148 14.84 -9.25 10.80
CA ASP A 148 15.11 -9.58 9.41
C ASP A 148 14.10 -10.65 8.97
N PRO A 149 13.17 -10.36 8.04
CA PRO A 149 12.13 -11.31 7.68
C PRO A 149 12.68 -12.56 7.00
N ARG A 150 13.86 -12.50 6.36
CA ARG A 150 14.48 -13.69 5.77
C ARG A 150 14.90 -14.70 6.85
N PHE A 151 15.25 -14.24 8.06
CA PHE A 151 15.51 -15.12 9.22
C PHE A 151 14.22 -15.84 9.61
N THR A 152 13.15 -15.09 9.90
CA THR A 152 11.85 -15.64 10.30
C THR A 152 11.31 -16.61 9.25
N LEU A 153 11.29 -16.19 7.99
CA LEU A 153 10.78 -16.98 6.88
C LEU A 153 11.60 -18.25 6.67
N GLY A 154 12.93 -18.18 6.68
CA GLY A 154 13.77 -19.36 6.45
C GLY A 154 13.61 -20.41 7.54
N ILE A 155 13.53 -20.01 8.81
CA ILE A 155 13.30 -20.94 9.93
C ILE A 155 11.91 -21.59 9.82
N TYR A 156 10.85 -20.80 9.61
CA TYR A 156 9.50 -21.36 9.49
C TYR A 156 9.30 -22.20 8.23
N LEU A 157 9.90 -21.83 7.10
CA LEU A 157 9.84 -22.63 5.87
C LEU A 157 10.53 -23.98 6.05
N HIS A 158 11.68 -24.04 6.72
CA HIS A 158 12.33 -25.32 7.05
C HIS A 158 11.43 -26.20 7.90
N TYR A 159 10.82 -25.63 8.96
CA TYR A 159 9.86 -26.34 9.79
C TYR A 159 8.68 -26.89 8.98
N ILE A 160 8.08 -26.05 8.14
CA ILE A 160 6.96 -26.43 7.26
C ILE A 160 7.40 -27.53 6.28
N ASN A 161 8.57 -27.40 5.64
CA ASN A 161 9.13 -28.38 4.71
C ASN A 161 9.27 -29.77 5.37
N LYS A 162 9.75 -29.83 6.62
CA LYS A 162 9.83 -31.09 7.38
C LYS A 162 8.45 -31.69 7.65
N GLN A 163 7.49 -30.87 8.06
CA GLN A 163 6.12 -31.33 8.29
C GLN A 163 5.46 -31.83 7.00
N LEU A 164 5.68 -31.15 5.88
CA LEU A 164 5.19 -31.56 4.57
C LEU A 164 5.73 -32.93 4.13
N LEU A 165 6.98 -33.24 4.50
CA LEU A 165 7.67 -34.49 4.16
C LEU A 165 7.37 -35.67 5.10
N SER A 166 6.69 -35.44 6.23
CA SER A 166 6.45 -36.47 7.25
C SER A 166 5.65 -37.69 6.73
N PRO A 167 6.12 -38.94 6.95
CA PRO A 167 5.47 -40.16 6.45
C PRO A 167 4.06 -40.42 6.97
N GLN A 168 3.65 -39.77 8.07
CA GLN A 168 2.30 -39.91 8.62
C GLN A 168 1.22 -39.22 7.77
N ARG A 169 1.61 -38.46 6.74
CA ARG A 169 0.68 -37.81 5.83
C ARG A 169 0.21 -38.78 4.75
N LYS A 170 -1.11 -39.01 4.67
CA LYS A 170 -1.72 -39.59 3.47
C LYS A 170 -1.44 -38.64 2.31
N ARG A 171 -0.66 -39.08 1.31
CA ARG A 171 -0.41 -38.33 0.06
C ARG A 171 -1.74 -38.03 -0.63
N GLY A 172 -2.29 -36.85 -0.43
CA GLY A 172 -3.54 -36.44 -1.07
C GLY A 172 -4.10 -35.13 -0.53
N SER A 173 -4.20 -34.15 -1.43
CA SER A 173 -4.88 -32.85 -1.33
C SER A 173 -4.19 -31.73 -0.56
N ALA A 174 -3.75 -30.73 -1.33
CA ALA A 174 -3.77 -29.33 -0.94
C ALA A 174 -5.13 -28.98 -0.33
N PHE A 175 -5.11 -28.21 0.76
CA PHE A 175 -6.26 -27.51 1.36
C PHE A 175 -7.63 -28.21 1.23
N SER A 176 -7.94 -29.13 2.14
CA SER A 176 -9.34 -29.54 2.35
C SER A 176 -10.08 -28.42 3.07
N GLN A 177 -10.89 -27.65 2.34
CA GLN A 177 -11.73 -26.52 2.82
C GLN A 177 -12.55 -26.81 4.09
N ARG A 178 -12.79 -28.08 4.46
CA ARG A 178 -13.57 -28.48 5.64
C ARG A 178 -12.76 -28.87 6.88
N LYS A 179 -11.43 -29.02 6.81
CA LYS A 179 -10.61 -29.56 7.91
C LYS A 179 -9.65 -28.55 8.55
N GLY A 180 -9.62 -27.31 8.07
CA GLY A 180 -8.65 -26.31 8.50
C GLY A 180 -7.23 -26.61 7.99
N PRO A 181 -6.24 -25.78 8.38
CA PRO A 181 -4.85 -25.99 8.00
C PRO A 181 -4.27 -27.22 8.69
N GLU A 182 -3.55 -28.05 7.94
CA GLU A 182 -2.93 -29.28 8.47
C GLU A 182 -1.62 -29.02 9.23
N ILE A 183 -0.99 -27.88 8.97
CA ILE A 183 0.24 -27.44 9.63
C ILE A 183 -0.09 -26.18 10.40
N THR A 184 0.35 -26.12 11.66
CA THR A 184 0.25 -24.94 12.51
C THR A 184 1.64 -24.51 12.97
N ILE A 185 1.83 -23.21 13.16
CA ILE A 185 3.07 -22.63 13.70
C ILE A 185 2.76 -21.71 14.89
N PRO A 186 3.72 -21.49 15.82
CA PRO A 186 3.62 -20.39 16.77
C PRO A 186 3.59 -19.03 16.04
N PHE A 187 3.08 -18.01 16.72
CA PHE A 187 3.03 -16.66 16.16
C PHE A 187 3.16 -15.59 17.23
N HIS A 188 4.04 -14.62 16.97
CA HIS A 188 4.08 -13.35 17.67
C HIS A 188 4.51 -12.24 16.71
N TRP A 189 3.87 -11.07 16.75
CA TRP A 189 4.14 -9.97 15.81
C TRP A 189 5.60 -9.47 15.81
N LEU A 190 6.32 -9.67 16.91
CA LEU A 190 7.77 -9.40 17.03
C LEU A 190 8.62 -10.08 15.93
N GLU A 191 8.16 -11.18 15.36
CA GLU A 191 8.87 -11.93 14.34
C GLU A 191 8.53 -11.49 12.91
N TRP A 192 7.42 -10.76 12.74
CA TRP A 192 6.80 -10.48 11.45
C TRP A 192 6.76 -8.98 11.10
N VAL A 193 7.08 -8.11 12.06
CA VAL A 193 7.14 -6.64 11.90
C VAL A 193 8.36 -6.08 12.63
N ASP A 194 8.96 -5.03 12.08
CA ASP A 194 10.07 -4.32 12.73
C ASP A 194 9.60 -3.51 13.95
N LEU A 195 9.77 -4.08 15.13
CA LEU A 195 9.47 -3.43 16.42
C LEU A 195 10.67 -2.72 17.04
N SER A 196 11.76 -2.48 16.28
CA SER A 196 13.01 -1.90 16.78
C SER A 196 12.84 -0.56 17.51
N ALA A 197 11.83 0.23 17.14
CA ALA A 197 11.50 1.49 17.80
C ALA A 197 11.11 1.34 19.29
N LEU A 198 10.76 0.12 19.73
CA LEU A 198 10.48 -0.17 21.14
C LEU A 198 11.77 -0.36 21.96
N GLY A 199 12.92 -0.56 21.31
CA GLY A 199 14.19 -0.91 21.97
C GLY A 199 14.60 0.06 23.07
N ASP A 200 14.55 1.37 22.76
CA ASP A 200 14.85 2.46 23.70
C ASP A 200 14.07 2.36 25.03
N TYR A 201 12.85 1.82 24.98
CA TYR A 201 11.92 1.77 26.11
C TYR A 201 11.93 0.42 26.81
N LEU A 202 12.09 -0.68 26.06
CA LEU A 202 12.12 -2.03 26.59
C LEU A 202 13.33 -2.26 27.51
N SER A 203 14.45 -1.59 27.24
CA SER A 203 15.66 -1.69 28.09
C SER A 203 15.63 -0.84 29.36
N LEU A 204 14.62 0.02 29.54
CA LEU A 204 14.58 0.92 30.70
C LEU A 204 14.16 0.19 31.99
N PRO A 205 14.73 0.58 33.15
CA PRO A 205 14.19 0.19 34.45
C PRO A 205 12.71 0.59 34.58
N LEU A 206 11.91 -0.20 35.29
CA LEU A 206 10.45 -0.04 35.39
C LEU A 206 10.03 1.38 35.79
N GLU A 207 10.75 2.00 36.72
CA GLU A 207 10.51 3.36 37.23
C GLU A 207 10.84 4.47 36.22
N LYS A 208 11.62 4.17 35.18
CA LYS A 208 11.98 5.12 34.12
C LYS A 208 11.15 4.95 32.86
N LYS A 209 10.31 3.92 32.75
CA LYS A 209 9.50 3.66 31.56
C LYS A 209 8.43 4.73 31.36
N PRO A 210 8.08 5.08 30.09
CA PRO A 210 7.06 6.07 29.82
C PRO A 210 5.68 5.58 30.24
N THR A 211 4.83 6.53 30.62
CA THR A 211 3.40 6.31 30.89
C THR A 211 2.55 6.81 29.71
N CYS A 212 1.25 6.50 29.72
CA CYS A 212 0.30 7.06 28.75
C CYS A 212 0.28 8.59 28.69
N VAL A 213 0.63 9.27 29.80
CA VAL A 213 0.73 10.74 29.82
C VAL A 213 1.94 11.22 29.04
N ASP A 214 3.02 10.45 29.03
CA ASP A 214 4.25 10.80 28.33
C ASP A 214 4.07 10.62 26.82
N VAL A 215 3.35 9.59 26.40
CA VAL A 215 3.13 9.27 24.97
C VAL A 215 1.81 9.78 24.39
N ARG A 216 1.11 10.68 25.09
CA ARG A 216 -0.18 11.23 24.61
C ARG A 216 -0.05 12.18 23.42
N GLY A 217 1.13 12.76 23.25
CA GLY A 217 1.39 13.86 22.35
C GLY A 217 2.88 14.00 22.03
N THR A 218 3.21 14.65 20.93
CA THR A 218 4.59 14.80 20.47
C THR A 218 5.41 15.63 21.46
N LEU A 219 4.87 16.73 21.99
CA LEU A 219 5.58 17.55 22.96
C LEU A 219 5.82 16.83 24.28
N SER A 220 4.81 16.10 24.79
CA SER A 220 4.97 15.34 26.04
C SER A 220 6.01 14.24 25.88
N HIS A 221 6.01 13.58 24.72
CA HIS A 221 6.94 12.49 24.46
C HIS A 221 8.39 13.01 24.35
N ASN A 222 8.60 14.14 23.68
CA ASN A 222 9.91 14.78 23.62
C ASN A 222 10.40 15.21 25.01
N LYS A 223 9.55 15.84 25.84
CA LYS A 223 9.91 16.20 27.22
C LYS A 223 10.31 14.97 28.04
N TYR A 224 9.59 13.86 27.88
CA TYR A 224 9.94 12.61 28.52
C TYR A 224 11.30 12.08 28.04
N ARG A 225 11.54 12.04 26.72
CA ARG A 225 12.82 11.58 26.13
C ARG A 225 14.00 12.40 26.64
N GLU A 226 13.87 13.73 26.69
CA GLU A 226 14.89 14.62 27.28
C GLU A 226 15.15 14.29 28.75
N SER A 227 14.11 13.98 29.53
CA SER A 227 14.23 13.66 30.96
C SER A 227 15.03 12.39 31.26
N ILE A 228 15.09 11.47 30.29
CA ILE A 228 15.87 10.22 30.38
C ILE A 228 17.17 10.27 29.57
N GLY A 229 17.53 11.44 29.01
CA GLY A 229 18.77 11.63 28.27
C GLY A 229 18.75 11.08 26.84
N LEU A 230 17.56 10.85 26.26
CA LEU A 230 17.40 10.50 24.84
C LEU A 230 17.19 11.75 23.99
N GLU A 231 17.67 11.70 22.75
CA GLU A 231 17.41 12.77 21.78
C GLU A 231 15.93 12.88 21.43
N THR A 232 15.45 14.10 21.20
CA THR A 232 14.11 14.35 20.67
C THR A 232 14.00 13.81 19.25
N LEU A 233 12.84 13.23 18.91
CA LEU A 233 12.66 12.59 17.61
C LEU A 233 12.32 13.63 16.53
N GLU A 234 11.30 14.45 16.79
CA GLU A 234 10.75 15.39 15.81
C GLU A 234 10.18 16.64 16.52
N LYS A 235 10.23 17.80 15.88
CA LYS A 235 9.57 19.01 16.42
C LYS A 235 8.06 18.94 16.15
N PRO A 236 7.18 19.30 17.11
CA PRO A 236 5.75 19.34 16.87
C PRO A 236 5.40 20.34 15.76
N ALA A 237 4.49 19.95 14.87
CA ALA A 237 3.92 20.87 13.89
C ALA A 237 3.16 22.03 14.61
N PRO A 238 3.12 23.25 14.05
CA PRO A 238 2.51 24.41 14.73
C PRO A 238 1.03 24.21 15.12
N ASP A 239 0.28 23.46 14.32
CA ASP A 239 -1.12 23.09 14.57
C ASP A 239 -1.26 22.09 15.74
N ILE A 240 -0.39 21.08 15.81
CA ILE A 240 -0.29 20.15 16.94
C ILE A 240 0.11 20.91 18.21
N LEU A 241 1.10 21.80 18.12
CA LEU A 241 1.56 22.60 19.25
C LEU A 241 0.45 23.49 19.82
N PHE A 242 -0.42 24.05 18.97
CA PHE A 242 -1.56 24.84 19.41
C PHE A 242 -2.59 24.01 20.18
N LEU A 243 -2.92 22.81 19.70
CA LEU A 243 -3.80 21.88 20.39
C LEU A 243 -3.20 21.43 21.71
N GLU A 244 -1.93 21.01 21.71
CA GLU A 244 -1.26 20.55 22.91
C GLU A 244 -1.09 21.65 23.95
N ASN A 245 -0.77 22.88 23.53
CA ASN A 245 -0.63 24.00 24.47
C ASN A 245 -1.97 24.48 25.05
N ARG A 246 -3.07 24.48 24.28
CA ARG A 246 -4.39 24.84 24.83
C ARG A 246 -4.95 23.79 25.77
N VAL A 247 -4.70 22.52 25.48
CA VAL A 247 -5.30 21.39 26.20
C VAL A 247 -4.42 20.93 27.37
N PHE A 248 -3.09 21.06 27.29
CA PHE A 248 -2.15 20.48 28.25
C PHE A 248 -1.13 21.45 28.87
N ALA A 249 -1.10 22.75 28.53
CA ALA A 249 -0.14 23.72 29.10
C ALA A 249 -0.56 24.38 30.43
N LYS A 250 -1.70 23.99 31.04
CA LYS A 250 -1.90 24.32 32.46
C LYS A 250 -1.20 23.26 33.28
N ASP A 251 -0.04 23.65 33.80
CA ASP A 251 0.77 22.90 34.76
C ASP A 251 -0.09 22.21 35.82
N LEU A 252 0.31 20.97 36.14
CA LEU A 252 -0.21 20.08 37.17
C LEU A 252 -0.09 20.62 38.62
N SER A 253 -0.04 21.94 38.82
CA SER A 253 0.26 22.58 40.12
C SER A 253 -0.90 23.38 40.72
N LEU A 254 -2.11 23.30 40.19
CA LEU A 254 -3.28 23.98 40.78
C LEU A 254 -4.47 23.01 40.86
N GLU A 255 -5.11 22.98 42.03
CA GLU A 255 -6.31 22.22 42.37
C GLU A 255 -7.15 21.90 41.13
N VAL A 256 -7.17 20.62 40.76
CA VAL A 256 -7.74 20.16 39.50
C VAL A 256 -9.25 20.39 39.55
N ASP A 257 -9.73 21.44 38.88
CA ASP A 257 -11.16 21.64 38.58
C ASP A 257 -11.69 20.32 37.97
N GLU A 258 -12.75 19.78 38.54
CA GLU A 258 -13.35 18.50 38.15
C GLU A 258 -13.70 18.45 36.65
N ARG A 259 -13.93 19.61 36.02
CA ARG A 259 -14.09 19.73 34.56
C ARG A 259 -12.82 19.42 33.77
N TYR A 260 -11.65 19.84 34.27
CA TYR A 260 -10.36 19.57 33.60
C TYR A 260 -9.98 18.08 33.71
N ARG A 261 -10.27 17.46 34.86
CA ARG A 261 -10.11 16.00 35.04
C ARG A 261 -10.92 15.22 34.00
N LYS A 262 -12.18 15.59 33.79
CA LYS A 262 -13.05 14.97 32.76
C LYS A 262 -12.52 15.14 31.33
N VAL A 263 -11.92 16.29 31.01
CA VAL A 263 -11.29 16.53 29.70
C VAL A 263 -10.06 15.63 29.51
N VAL A 264 -9.18 15.55 30.51
CA VAL A 264 -8.00 14.67 30.46
C VAL A 264 -8.42 13.20 30.38
N GLU A 265 -9.44 12.79 31.12
CA GLU A 265 -10.01 11.43 31.08
C GLU A 265 -10.61 11.11 29.71
N MET A 266 -11.36 12.03 29.11
CA MET A 266 -11.90 11.91 27.75
C MET A 266 -10.79 11.79 26.68
N ILE A 267 -9.66 12.46 26.88
CA ILE A 267 -8.50 12.38 25.98
C ILE A 267 -7.72 11.07 26.17
N LEU A 268 -7.57 10.60 27.41
CA LEU A 268 -6.97 9.29 27.68
C LEU A 268 -7.83 8.16 27.11
N LEU A 269 -9.16 8.32 27.14
CA LEU A 269 -10.10 7.45 26.44
C LEU A 269 -9.89 7.46 24.91
N SER A 270 -9.61 8.61 24.29
CA SER A 270 -9.33 8.70 22.85
C SER A 270 -7.92 8.24 22.44
N LEU A 271 -7.02 8.03 23.40
CA LEU A 271 -5.69 7.44 23.22
C LEU A 271 -5.71 5.90 23.27
N ASN A 272 -6.80 5.28 23.74
CA ASN A 272 -6.86 3.82 23.95
C ASN A 272 -5.60 3.26 24.67
N CYS A 273 -5.03 4.08 25.58
CA CYS A 273 -3.75 3.81 26.21
C CYS A 273 -3.96 3.38 27.66
N TYR A 274 -3.30 2.29 28.04
CA TYR A 274 -3.38 1.71 29.37
C TYR A 274 -1.99 1.51 29.93
N ARG A 275 -1.87 1.58 31.26
CA ARG A 275 -0.69 1.01 31.91
C ARG A 275 -0.75 -0.51 31.77
N PRO A 276 0.40 -1.20 31.63
CA PRO A 276 0.47 -2.64 31.74
C PRO A 276 0.06 -3.04 33.17
N GLU A 277 -1.25 -3.18 33.42
CA GLU A 277 -1.71 -3.87 34.61
C GLU A 277 -1.40 -5.35 34.41
N THR A 278 -1.05 -6.06 35.48
CA THR A 278 -0.90 -7.53 35.48
C THR A 278 -2.22 -8.17 35.06
N ARG A 279 -2.51 -8.22 33.76
CA ARG A 279 -3.67 -8.94 33.24
C ARG A 279 -3.45 -10.40 33.60
N LYS A 280 -4.40 -10.95 34.36
CA LYS A 280 -4.55 -12.40 34.51
C LYS A 280 -4.87 -12.97 33.13
N GLY A 281 -3.83 -13.34 32.36
CA GLY A 281 -3.99 -14.04 31.08
C GLY A 281 -3.07 -13.66 29.92
N GLY A 282 -1.99 -12.87 30.10
CA GLY A 282 -1.01 -12.58 29.04
C GLY A 282 0.40 -12.43 29.61
N VAL A 283 1.41 -13.00 28.95
CA VAL A 283 2.62 -13.58 29.55
C VAL A 283 3.81 -12.61 29.73
N VAL A 284 3.68 -11.30 29.50
CA VAL A 284 4.84 -10.38 29.59
C VAL A 284 4.85 -9.59 30.90
N PRO A 285 5.81 -9.86 31.82
CA PRO A 285 5.98 -9.05 33.02
C PRO A 285 6.21 -7.56 32.69
N PRO A 286 5.75 -6.62 33.53
CA PRO A 286 5.89 -5.17 33.27
C PRO A 286 7.31 -4.72 32.93
N GLU A 287 8.33 -5.38 33.51
CA GLU A 287 9.75 -5.17 33.23
C GLU A 287 10.16 -5.48 31.78
N PHE A 288 9.36 -6.21 31.00
CA PHE A 288 9.60 -6.51 29.58
C PHE A 288 8.62 -5.79 28.63
N THR A 289 7.85 -4.82 29.14
CA THR A 289 6.94 -3.98 28.34
C THR A 289 7.53 -2.59 28.10
N PRO A 290 7.07 -1.79 27.12
CA PRO A 290 7.55 -0.42 26.95
C PRO A 290 7.00 0.57 28.00
N GLY A 291 6.25 0.13 29.01
CA GLY A 291 5.69 0.98 30.09
C GLY A 291 4.25 1.47 29.86
N PHE A 292 3.76 1.37 28.63
CA PHE A 292 2.39 1.67 28.23
C PHE A 292 1.91 0.65 27.19
N GLN A 293 0.61 0.58 26.97
CA GLN A 293 -0.01 -0.32 26.01
C GLN A 293 -1.13 0.41 25.25
N ILE A 294 -1.08 0.36 23.92
CA ILE A 294 -2.16 0.83 23.05
C ILE A 294 -3.08 -0.35 22.73
N GLN A 295 -4.39 -0.21 22.88
CA GLN A 295 -5.37 -1.28 22.62
C GLN A 295 -6.26 -1.03 21.40
N GLY A 296 -6.17 0.15 20.77
CA GLY A 296 -6.96 0.52 19.60
C GLY A 296 -6.43 1.79 18.96
N ASN A 297 -7.07 2.22 17.86
CA ASN A 297 -6.63 3.38 17.10
C ASN A 297 -6.62 4.65 17.97
N ILE A 298 -5.67 5.53 17.69
CA ILE A 298 -5.54 6.82 18.34
C ILE A 298 -6.06 7.89 17.39
N PHE A 299 -7.13 8.57 17.81
CA PHE A 299 -7.76 9.60 16.97
C PHE A 299 -7.04 10.95 17.05
N ILE A 300 -6.02 11.07 17.88
CA ILE A 300 -5.24 12.29 18.06
C ILE A 300 -4.14 12.35 17.02
N ARG A 301 -4.14 13.43 16.23
CA ARG A 301 -3.08 13.72 15.26
C ARG A 301 -1.74 13.92 15.97
N ASN A 302 -0.71 13.24 15.51
CA ASN A 302 0.64 13.27 16.09
C ASN A 302 1.73 13.26 15.01
N MET A 303 2.97 13.57 15.40
CA MET A 303 4.11 13.44 14.49
C MET A 303 4.41 11.97 14.16
N PRO A 304 4.93 11.67 12.95
CA PRO A 304 5.19 10.32 12.45
C PRO A 304 5.82 9.35 13.45
N SER A 305 6.89 9.76 14.13
CA SER A 305 7.63 8.84 15.02
C SER A 305 6.78 8.34 16.19
N LEU A 306 5.87 9.18 16.70
CA LEU A 306 4.98 8.82 17.81
C LEU A 306 3.82 7.93 17.34
N VAL A 307 3.26 8.21 16.14
CA VAL A 307 2.24 7.35 15.54
C VAL A 307 2.79 5.94 15.29
N SER A 308 4.02 5.85 14.77
CA SER A 308 4.74 4.58 14.59
C SER A 308 4.96 3.85 15.92
N LEU A 309 5.39 4.57 16.96
CA LEU A 309 5.56 4.01 18.31
C LEU A 309 4.26 3.44 18.88
N HIS A 310 3.12 4.12 18.67
CA HIS A 310 1.81 3.65 19.09
C HIS A 310 1.39 2.35 18.38
N GLY A 311 1.51 2.29 17.05
CA GLY A 311 1.22 1.10 16.25
C GLY A 311 2.09 -0.10 16.66
N LYS A 312 3.40 0.11 16.80
CA LYS A 312 4.36 -0.93 17.23
C LYS A 312 4.06 -1.46 18.64
N THR A 313 3.64 -0.58 19.55
CA THR A 313 3.24 -0.99 20.91
C THR A 313 1.94 -1.79 20.90
N TYR A 314 0.98 -1.44 20.04
CA TYR A 314 -0.23 -2.23 19.81
C TYR A 314 0.12 -3.62 19.28
N LEU A 315 0.96 -3.72 18.25
CA LEU A 315 1.41 -4.99 17.66
C LEU A 315 2.16 -5.86 18.67
N PHE A 316 2.99 -5.27 19.53
CA PHE A 316 3.75 -5.99 20.53
C PHE A 316 2.88 -6.64 21.62
N ALA A 317 1.80 -5.98 22.06
CA ALA A 317 1.12 -6.35 23.30
C ALA A 317 -0.39 -6.60 23.19
N SER A 318 -1.08 -6.02 22.20
CA SER A 318 -2.55 -5.99 22.14
C SER A 318 -3.12 -6.63 20.88
N ALA A 319 -2.38 -6.59 19.77
CA ALA A 319 -2.85 -7.07 18.50
C ALA A 319 -3.11 -8.58 18.55
N PRO A 320 -4.26 -9.07 18.06
CA PRO A 320 -4.48 -10.49 17.92
C PRO A 320 -3.50 -11.09 16.89
N SER A 321 -3.19 -12.37 17.04
CA SER A 321 -2.54 -13.13 15.97
C SER A 321 -3.44 -13.18 14.73
N PRO A 322 -2.88 -13.26 13.51
CA PRO A 322 -3.67 -13.53 12.32
C PRO A 322 -4.39 -14.88 12.47
N SER A 323 -5.48 -15.05 11.72
CA SER A 323 -6.24 -16.30 11.72
C SER A 323 -5.44 -17.46 11.12
N GLN A 324 -4.59 -17.16 10.15
CA GLN A 324 -3.75 -18.09 9.40
C GLN A 324 -2.71 -17.32 8.57
N ILE A 325 -1.74 -18.04 8.02
CA ILE A 325 -0.74 -17.54 7.08
C ILE A 325 -0.92 -18.24 5.73
N VAL A 326 -0.99 -17.45 4.66
CA VAL A 326 -1.06 -17.90 3.27
C VAL A 326 0.30 -17.68 2.62
N MET A 327 0.98 -18.74 2.23
CA MET A 327 2.27 -18.66 1.55
C MET A 327 2.11 -19.01 0.07
N LEU A 328 2.57 -18.12 -0.81
CA LEU A 328 2.43 -18.21 -2.27
C LEU A 328 3.80 -18.37 -2.94
N ALA A 329 4.03 -19.47 -3.66
CA ALA A 329 5.27 -19.73 -4.39
C ALA A 329 4.97 -20.32 -5.77
N GLY A 330 5.30 -19.61 -6.84
CA GLY A 330 4.92 -19.93 -8.21
C GLY A 330 3.39 -20.00 -8.30
N ASN A 331 2.89 -21.07 -8.90
CA ASN A 331 1.44 -21.32 -8.96
C ASN A 331 1.03 -22.31 -7.85
N LEU A 332 1.58 -22.11 -6.65
CA LEU A 332 1.33 -22.95 -5.48
C LEU A 332 0.97 -22.04 -4.30
N ALA A 333 -0.02 -22.47 -3.55
CA ALA A 333 -0.42 -21.84 -2.30
C ALA A 333 -0.51 -22.89 -1.18
N ILE A 334 -0.13 -22.52 0.03
CA ILE A 334 -0.43 -23.27 1.24
C ILE A 334 -1.03 -22.34 2.29
N VAL A 335 -1.98 -22.87 3.06
CA VAL A 335 -2.53 -22.22 4.25
C VAL A 335 -1.96 -22.91 5.49
N VAL A 336 -1.31 -22.14 6.34
CA VAL A 336 -0.69 -22.56 7.60
C VAL A 336 -1.49 -21.93 8.74
N GLY A 337 -1.91 -22.73 9.71
CA GLY A 337 -2.65 -22.22 10.86
C GLY A 337 -1.74 -21.62 11.91
N ILE A 338 -2.33 -20.83 12.81
CA ILE A 338 -1.64 -20.38 14.02
C ILE A 338 -2.01 -21.31 15.17
N ASP A 339 -1.01 -21.78 15.92
CA ASP A 339 -1.22 -22.55 17.15
C ASP A 339 -1.55 -21.59 18.30
N PRO A 340 -2.80 -21.53 18.79
CA PRO A 340 -3.18 -20.58 19.83
C PRO A 340 -2.57 -20.92 21.20
N THR A 341 -1.95 -22.10 21.35
CA THR A 341 -1.28 -22.53 22.58
C THR A 341 0.19 -22.15 22.63
N LYS A 342 0.77 -21.72 21.50
CA LYS A 342 2.18 -21.35 21.38
C LYS A 342 2.31 -19.92 20.88
N THR A 343 2.29 -18.99 21.83
CA THR A 343 2.36 -17.55 21.58
C THR A 343 3.75 -16.96 21.83
N ASP A 344 4.66 -17.75 22.38
CA ASP A 344 6.02 -17.28 22.67
C ASP A 344 6.81 -17.16 21.35
N PRO A 345 7.46 -16.01 21.08
CA PRO A 345 8.34 -15.87 19.92
C PRO A 345 9.55 -16.80 20.03
N MET A 346 10.16 -17.11 18.88
CA MET A 346 11.40 -17.87 18.72
C MET A 346 12.51 -17.36 19.64
N LEU A 347 12.56 -16.06 19.95
CA LEU A 347 13.52 -15.47 20.88
C LEU A 347 13.42 -16.05 22.31
N PHE A 348 12.24 -16.50 22.73
CA PHE A 348 12.01 -17.10 24.06
C PHE A 348 11.83 -18.62 23.99
N ASP A 349 11.28 -19.16 22.90
CA ASP A 349 11.24 -20.60 22.62
C ASP A 349 12.13 -20.95 21.42
N HIS A 350 13.34 -21.41 21.72
CA HIS A 350 14.37 -21.67 20.70
C HIS A 350 14.11 -22.98 19.93
N ALA A 351 13.08 -23.78 20.27
CA ALA A 351 12.94 -25.14 19.78
C ALA A 351 12.98 -25.28 18.25
N ILE A 352 12.32 -24.38 17.51
CA ILE A 352 12.29 -24.42 16.04
C ILE A 352 13.66 -24.01 15.46
N VAL A 353 14.33 -23.04 16.08
CA VAL A 353 15.67 -22.60 15.65
C VAL A 353 16.73 -23.66 15.96
N GLU A 354 16.66 -24.30 17.13
CA GLU A 354 17.55 -25.40 17.52
C GLU A 354 17.40 -26.61 16.60
N ASP A 355 16.18 -26.94 16.16
CA ASP A 355 15.93 -28.00 15.18
C ASP A 355 16.57 -27.67 13.81
N TYR A 356 16.45 -26.42 13.36
CA TYR A 356 17.13 -25.94 12.14
C TYR A 356 18.66 -26.05 12.25
N ILE A 357 19.25 -25.58 13.36
CA ILE A 357 20.69 -25.68 13.64
C ILE A 357 21.13 -27.15 13.66
N ALA A 358 20.37 -28.02 14.31
CA ALA A 358 20.70 -29.44 14.43
C ALA A 358 20.73 -30.14 13.07
N ASP A 359 19.80 -29.82 12.17
CA ASP A 359 19.79 -30.36 10.80
C ASP A 359 20.95 -29.81 9.97
N GLN A 360 21.25 -28.52 10.09
CA GLN A 360 22.38 -27.92 9.38
C GLN A 360 23.73 -28.53 9.82
N ASN A 361 23.90 -28.79 11.13
CA ASN A 361 25.08 -29.43 11.69
C ASN A 361 25.24 -30.91 11.29
N LYS A 362 24.15 -31.57 10.91
CA LYS A 362 24.12 -32.96 10.41
C LYS A 362 24.11 -33.04 8.88
N SER A 363 24.10 -31.92 8.18
CA SER A 363 23.95 -31.88 6.72
C SER A 363 25.10 -32.62 6.02
N SER A 364 24.75 -33.51 5.09
CA SER A 364 25.71 -34.19 4.21
C SER A 364 26.17 -33.30 3.05
N ASP A 365 25.56 -32.12 2.87
CA ASP A 365 25.96 -31.15 1.86
C ASP A 365 27.31 -30.52 2.25
N LYS A 366 28.33 -30.76 1.41
CA LYS A 366 29.69 -30.26 1.63
C LYS A 366 29.76 -28.73 1.64
N VAL A 367 28.91 -28.04 0.89
CA VAL A 367 28.86 -26.57 0.83
C VAL A 367 28.33 -26.05 2.16
N VAL A 368 27.20 -26.57 2.62
CA VAL A 368 26.61 -26.20 3.92
C VAL A 368 27.60 -26.48 5.06
N ALA A 369 28.18 -27.68 5.11
CA ALA A 369 29.14 -28.04 6.15
C ALA A 369 30.41 -27.18 6.15
N LYS A 370 30.90 -26.75 4.97
CA LYS A 370 32.05 -25.83 4.86
C LYS A 370 31.69 -24.43 5.33
N THR A 371 30.52 -23.92 4.93
CA THR A 371 30.06 -22.57 5.30
C THR A 371 29.77 -22.48 6.80
N VAL A 372 29.14 -23.50 7.41
CA VAL A 372 28.95 -23.55 8.87
C VAL A 372 30.28 -23.46 9.61
N LYS A 373 31.32 -24.14 9.11
CA LYS A 373 32.67 -24.04 9.70
C LYS A 373 33.31 -22.67 9.53
N SER A 374 32.96 -21.90 8.50
CA SER A 374 33.59 -20.60 8.25
C SER A 374 32.89 -19.43 8.91
N ILE A 375 31.54 -19.42 8.93
CA ILE A 375 30.75 -18.27 9.43
C ILE A 375 29.74 -18.63 10.52
N GLY A 376 29.65 -19.90 10.92
CA GLY A 376 28.62 -20.39 11.86
C GLY A 376 27.33 -20.83 11.16
N ASN A 377 26.35 -21.29 11.94
CA ASN A 377 25.03 -21.67 11.41
C ASN A 377 24.34 -20.46 10.77
N PHE A 378 23.58 -20.71 9.71
CA PHE A 378 23.00 -19.63 8.91
C PHE A 378 21.67 -20.02 8.26
N VAL A 379 20.81 -19.03 8.05
CA VAL A 379 19.54 -19.15 7.34
C VAL A 379 19.75 -18.89 5.85
N ASP A 380 19.34 -19.85 5.03
CA ASP A 380 19.29 -19.74 3.56
C ASP A 380 17.84 -19.85 3.09
N VAL A 381 17.15 -18.71 3.12
CA VAL A 381 15.72 -18.63 2.77
C VAL A 381 15.46 -19.06 1.32
N LYS A 382 16.40 -18.83 0.39
CA LYS A 382 16.22 -19.19 -1.03
C LYS A 382 16.22 -20.70 -1.20
N SER A 383 17.15 -21.39 -0.55
CA SER A 383 17.17 -22.86 -0.53
C SER A 383 15.89 -23.42 0.09
N GLU A 384 15.37 -22.82 1.16
CA GLU A 384 14.11 -23.25 1.76
C GLU A 384 12.89 -23.03 0.86
N ILE A 385 12.83 -21.93 0.10
CA ILE A 385 11.79 -21.69 -0.91
C ILE A 385 11.88 -22.72 -2.05
N LEU A 386 13.09 -23.05 -2.51
CA LEU A 386 13.28 -24.07 -3.55
C LEU A 386 12.85 -25.46 -3.06
N LYS A 387 13.20 -25.83 -1.82
CA LYS A 387 12.71 -27.06 -1.18
C LYS A 387 11.19 -27.04 -1.06
N PHE A 388 10.61 -25.93 -0.62
CA PHE A 388 9.16 -25.77 -0.51
C PHE A 388 8.46 -26.03 -1.84
N LYS A 389 8.90 -25.39 -2.93
CA LYS A 389 8.38 -25.64 -4.28
C LYS A 389 8.55 -27.09 -4.72
N ALA A 390 9.67 -27.72 -4.40
CA ALA A 390 9.92 -29.12 -4.77
C ALA A 390 9.03 -30.11 -3.99
N VAL A 391 8.75 -29.81 -2.72
CA VAL A 391 7.89 -30.64 -1.85
C VAL A 391 6.42 -30.47 -2.22
N MET A 392 6.00 -29.25 -2.54
CA MET A 392 4.65 -28.90 -2.99
C MET A 392 4.43 -29.38 -4.43
N LYS A 393 4.20 -30.69 -4.62
CA LYS A 393 3.81 -31.26 -5.91
C LYS A 393 2.38 -30.83 -6.26
N GLY A 394 2.25 -29.87 -7.18
CA GLY A 394 0.97 -29.46 -7.78
C GLY A 394 1.06 -29.45 -9.29
N LYS A 395 -0.05 -29.77 -9.98
CA LYS A 395 -0.24 -29.21 -11.32
C LYS A 395 -0.29 -27.69 -11.14
N PRO A 396 0.37 -26.90 -12.00
CA PRO A 396 0.18 -25.45 -11.97
C PRO A 396 -1.32 -25.17 -11.96
N SER A 397 -1.75 -24.19 -11.15
CA SER A 397 -3.12 -23.66 -11.27
C SER A 397 -3.44 -23.44 -12.74
N SER A 398 -4.64 -23.83 -13.17
CA SER A 398 -5.09 -23.63 -14.56
C SER A 398 -4.80 -22.19 -14.95
N ALA A 399 -4.13 -21.99 -16.09
CA ALA A 399 -3.81 -20.67 -16.58
C ALA A 399 -5.07 -19.80 -16.50
N LEU A 400 -4.93 -18.60 -15.93
CA LEU A 400 -6.04 -17.67 -15.85
C LEU A 400 -6.58 -17.45 -17.29
N PRO A 401 -7.90 -17.54 -17.50
CA PRO A 401 -8.46 -17.38 -18.84
C PRO A 401 -8.31 -15.93 -19.31
N PHE A 402 -8.03 -15.72 -20.60
CA PHE A 402 -7.93 -14.37 -21.17
C PHE A 402 -9.21 -13.54 -20.96
N LYS A 403 -10.38 -14.19 -21.05
CA LYS A 403 -11.68 -13.61 -20.73
C LYS A 403 -12.30 -14.32 -19.52
N LYS A 404 -12.73 -13.55 -18.53
CA LYS A 404 -13.37 -14.09 -17.32
C LYS A 404 -14.78 -13.54 -17.17
N SER A 405 -15.78 -14.38 -17.41
CA SER A 405 -17.18 -14.02 -17.19
C SER A 405 -17.47 -13.80 -15.71
N VAL A 406 -18.15 -12.70 -15.40
CA VAL A 406 -18.64 -12.39 -14.05
C VAL A 406 -20.16 -12.62 -14.04
N PRO A 407 -20.68 -13.63 -13.31
CA PRO A 407 -22.11 -13.94 -13.32
C PRO A 407 -22.94 -12.85 -12.64
N GLN A 408 -24.08 -12.45 -13.18
CA GLN A 408 -24.94 -11.42 -12.55
C GLN A 408 -25.35 -11.77 -11.10
N LYS A 409 -25.50 -13.06 -10.79
CA LYS A 409 -25.81 -13.54 -9.44
C LYS A 409 -24.73 -13.22 -8.39
N SER A 410 -23.49 -12.93 -8.79
CA SER A 410 -22.40 -12.62 -7.85
C SER A 410 -22.50 -11.22 -7.25
N PHE A 411 -23.39 -10.37 -7.78
CA PHE A 411 -23.65 -9.02 -7.29
C PHE A 411 -24.86 -8.94 -6.36
N GLN A 412 -25.61 -10.03 -6.15
CA GLN A 412 -26.83 -10.03 -5.34
C GLN A 412 -26.50 -9.90 -3.86
N GLN A 413 -27.25 -9.03 -3.14
CA GLN A 413 -26.98 -8.75 -1.73
C GLN A 413 -27.25 -9.97 -0.84
N GLU A 414 -28.14 -10.87 -1.26
CA GLU A 414 -28.53 -12.08 -0.52
C GLU A 414 -27.49 -13.20 -0.63
N CYS A 415 -26.38 -13.00 -1.36
CA CYS A 415 -25.39 -14.06 -1.59
C CYS A 415 -24.81 -14.65 -0.30
N TYR A 416 -24.78 -13.89 0.81
CA TYR A 416 -24.32 -14.38 2.12
C TYR A 416 -25.30 -15.33 2.82
N GLN A 417 -26.59 -15.31 2.48
CA GLN A 417 -27.63 -16.02 3.22
C GLN A 417 -27.42 -17.53 3.25
N HIS A 418 -26.88 -18.10 2.16
CA HIS A 418 -26.58 -19.52 2.09
C HIS A 418 -25.56 -19.95 3.14
N ASP A 419 -24.39 -19.28 3.20
CA ASP A 419 -23.35 -19.63 4.17
C ASP A 419 -23.72 -19.23 5.59
N PHE A 420 -24.34 -18.07 5.77
CA PHE A 420 -24.83 -17.63 7.08
C PHE A 420 -25.85 -18.61 7.66
N GLY A 421 -26.84 -19.04 6.86
CA GLY A 421 -27.85 -20.02 7.25
C GLY A 421 -27.31 -21.44 7.44
N ARG A 422 -26.23 -21.81 6.74
CA ARG A 422 -25.50 -23.06 6.97
C ARG A 422 -24.76 -23.03 8.31
N ILE A 423 -24.02 -21.95 8.59
CA ILE A 423 -23.21 -21.80 9.80
C ILE A 423 -24.08 -21.64 11.05
N SER A 424 -25.21 -20.95 10.94
CA SER A 424 -26.15 -20.75 12.05
C SER A 424 -26.68 -22.07 12.63
N LYS A 425 -26.85 -23.10 11.79
CA LYS A 425 -27.29 -24.46 12.16
C LYS A 425 -26.20 -25.26 12.88
N LEU A 426 -24.94 -24.84 12.82
CA LEU A 426 -23.84 -25.49 13.54
C LEU A 426 -23.82 -25.00 14.99
N PRO A 427 -23.66 -25.91 15.97
CA PRO A 427 -23.36 -25.53 17.36
C PRO A 427 -22.09 -24.65 17.41
N PRO A 428 -22.01 -23.65 18.31
CA PRO A 428 -20.84 -22.75 18.37
C PRO A 428 -19.49 -23.49 18.45
N LYS A 429 -19.41 -24.59 19.21
CA LYS A 429 -18.20 -25.41 19.35
C LYS A 429 -17.80 -26.20 18.08
N ALA A 430 -18.70 -26.32 17.12
CA ALA A 430 -18.48 -27.05 15.87
C ALA A 430 -18.06 -26.12 14.71
N ARG A 431 -18.13 -24.81 14.91
CA ARG A 431 -17.71 -23.81 13.91
C ARG A 431 -16.20 -23.67 13.94
N THR A 432 -15.59 -23.51 12.77
CA THR A 432 -14.18 -23.08 12.71
C THR A 432 -14.03 -21.64 13.25
N PRO A 433 -12.82 -21.19 13.61
CA PRO A 433 -12.59 -19.79 14.02
C PRO A 433 -13.05 -18.79 12.96
N LEU A 434 -12.77 -19.05 11.68
CA LEU A 434 -13.19 -18.21 10.56
C LEU A 434 -14.72 -18.21 10.36
N GLU A 435 -15.38 -19.37 10.46
CA GLU A 435 -16.85 -19.43 10.42
C GLU A 435 -17.50 -18.67 11.58
N SER A 436 -16.91 -18.75 12.77
CA SER A 436 -17.37 -18.01 13.94
C SER A 436 -17.21 -16.49 13.73
N SER A 437 -16.04 -16.06 13.26
CA SER A 437 -15.75 -14.66 12.93
C SER A 437 -16.72 -14.13 11.87
N TYR A 438 -16.90 -14.85 10.76
CA TYR A 438 -17.81 -14.48 9.68
C TYR A 438 -19.26 -14.39 10.16
N TYR A 439 -19.73 -15.40 10.92
CA TYR A 439 -21.08 -15.39 11.48
C TYR A 439 -21.32 -14.18 12.39
N SER A 440 -20.39 -13.91 13.31
CA SER A 440 -20.46 -12.75 14.21
C SER A 440 -20.39 -11.42 13.45
N ALA A 441 -19.59 -11.34 12.38
CA ALA A 441 -19.52 -10.15 11.54
C ALA A 441 -20.86 -9.87 10.83
N ILE A 442 -21.49 -10.88 10.23
CA ILE A 442 -22.81 -10.73 9.59
C ILE A 442 -23.87 -10.33 10.63
N GLN A 443 -23.91 -10.96 11.80
CA GLN A 443 -24.84 -10.56 12.86
C GLN A 443 -24.64 -9.09 13.25
N ARG A 444 -23.39 -8.71 13.55
CA ARG A 444 -23.08 -7.34 13.96
C ARG A 444 -23.40 -6.33 12.86
N SER A 445 -23.15 -6.69 11.60
CA SER A 445 -23.46 -5.87 10.44
C SER A 445 -24.97 -5.62 10.35
N LEU A 446 -25.81 -6.66 10.42
CA LEU A 446 -27.27 -6.51 10.40
C LEU A 446 -27.77 -5.67 11.59
N GLU A 447 -27.23 -5.89 12.79
CA GLU A 447 -27.58 -5.12 13.99
C GLU A 447 -27.30 -3.62 13.83
N VAL A 448 -26.11 -3.21 13.36
CA VAL A 448 -25.81 -1.76 13.18
C VAL A 448 -26.63 -1.10 12.08
N GLN A 449 -27.04 -1.88 11.07
CA GLN A 449 -27.86 -1.38 9.97
C GLN A 449 -29.25 -1.01 10.47
N GLU A 450 -29.86 -1.90 11.26
CA GLU A 450 -31.16 -1.63 11.89
C GLU A 450 -31.10 -0.41 12.83
N GLU A 451 -29.97 -0.19 13.49
CA GLU A 451 -29.72 0.97 14.36
C GLU A 451 -29.40 2.26 13.60
N ASN A 452 -29.13 2.19 12.28
CA ASN A 452 -28.57 3.27 11.47
C ASN A 452 -27.32 3.92 12.11
N ALA A 453 -26.46 3.09 12.70
CA ALA A 453 -25.34 3.51 13.54
C ALA A 453 -24.03 2.78 13.17
N VAL A 454 -23.82 2.53 11.88
CA VAL A 454 -22.62 1.86 11.36
C VAL A 454 -21.37 2.71 11.66
N PRO A 455 -20.47 2.31 12.57
CA PRO A 455 -19.28 3.08 12.88
C PRO A 455 -18.20 2.87 11.79
N LYS A 456 -17.20 3.76 11.74
CA LYS A 456 -16.05 3.59 10.84
C LYS A 456 -15.24 2.35 11.24
N TYR A 457 -14.93 1.47 10.30
CA TYR A 457 -14.13 0.26 10.52
C TYR A 457 -12.62 0.53 10.39
N PHE A 458 -12.18 0.94 9.21
CA PHE A 458 -10.76 1.17 8.94
C PHE A 458 -10.27 2.48 9.57
N SER A 459 -8.98 2.55 9.83
CA SER A 459 -8.36 3.73 10.41
C SER A 459 -6.99 3.96 9.80
N GLU A 460 -6.73 5.20 9.46
CA GLU A 460 -5.47 5.61 8.86
C GLU A 460 -4.56 6.24 9.91
N ALA A 461 -3.25 6.17 9.68
CA ALA A 461 -2.23 6.86 10.45
C ALA A 461 -2.52 8.38 10.41
N ASN A 462 -2.68 8.98 11.59
CA ASN A 462 -3.09 10.38 11.70
C ASN A 462 -1.87 11.30 11.87
N THR A 463 -1.18 11.58 10.78
CA THR A 463 -0.02 12.50 10.73
C THR A 463 -0.38 13.84 10.05
N PRO A 464 0.48 14.88 10.12
CA PRO A 464 0.23 16.15 9.45
C PRO A 464 0.28 16.10 7.92
N THR A 465 1.10 15.20 7.37
CA THR A 465 1.46 15.18 5.95
C THR A 465 0.71 14.11 5.15
N ILE A 466 0.23 13.05 5.80
CA ILE A 466 -0.21 11.83 5.10
C ILE A 466 -1.44 11.20 5.77
N SER A 467 -2.33 10.65 4.93
CA SER A 467 -3.56 9.97 5.36
C SER A 467 -3.77 8.56 4.78
N HIS A 468 -2.83 7.97 4.03
CA HIS A 468 -3.03 6.67 3.33
C HIS A 468 -2.09 5.56 3.81
N TYR A 469 -1.98 5.40 5.13
CA TYR A 469 -1.26 4.27 5.74
C TYR A 469 -2.11 3.70 6.87
N ASP A 470 -2.06 2.39 7.07
CA ASP A 470 -2.70 1.72 8.20
C ASP A 470 -1.98 2.10 9.50
N TRP A 471 -2.74 2.57 10.49
CA TRP A 471 -2.17 3.07 11.74
C TRP A 471 -1.41 2.00 12.56
N ARG A 472 -1.73 0.70 12.39
CA ARG A 472 -1.10 -0.39 13.13
C ARG A 472 0.31 -0.65 12.62
N PHE A 473 0.46 -0.61 11.30
CA PHE A 473 1.67 -0.99 10.57
C PHE A 473 2.48 0.20 10.06
N TYR A 474 2.03 1.43 10.33
CA TYR A 474 2.75 2.64 9.97
C TYR A 474 4.15 2.66 10.59
N ASP A 475 5.18 2.65 9.75
CA ASP A 475 6.57 2.74 10.18
C ASP A 475 7.10 4.17 10.06
N ARG A 476 7.08 4.71 8.84
CA ARG A 476 7.49 6.07 8.49
C ARG A 476 6.86 6.49 7.16
N GLU A 477 6.89 7.78 6.90
CA GLU A 477 6.65 8.31 5.56
C GLU A 477 7.76 7.85 4.60
N ILE A 478 7.37 7.22 3.49
CA ILE A 478 8.29 6.80 2.43
C ILE A 478 8.48 7.97 1.47
N SER A 479 9.55 8.73 1.68
CA SER A 479 9.93 9.86 0.81
C SER A 479 10.63 9.42 -0.48
N ASP A 480 11.22 8.23 -0.48
CA ASP A 480 11.89 7.64 -1.64
C ASP A 480 10.86 6.98 -2.57
N ARG A 481 10.64 7.60 -3.73
CA ARG A 481 9.69 7.11 -4.74
C ARG A 481 10.04 5.73 -5.27
N ASN A 482 11.32 5.36 -5.35
CA ASN A 482 11.72 4.04 -5.83
C ASN A 482 11.34 2.96 -4.80
N GLU A 483 11.58 3.23 -3.53
CA GLU A 483 11.14 2.34 -2.43
C GLU A 483 9.62 2.16 -2.45
N GLN A 484 8.87 3.26 -2.59
CA GLN A 484 7.41 3.24 -2.67
C GLN A 484 6.93 2.38 -3.85
N ARG A 485 7.50 2.57 -5.04
CA ARG A 485 7.15 1.80 -6.25
C ARG A 485 7.45 0.31 -6.09
N ILE A 486 8.56 -0.05 -5.45
CA ILE A 486 8.89 -1.45 -5.17
C ILE A 486 7.82 -2.08 -4.27
N ILE A 487 7.43 -1.39 -3.18
CA ILE A 487 6.41 -1.88 -2.26
C ILE A 487 5.08 -2.07 -2.99
N MET A 488 4.63 -1.07 -3.75
CA MET A 488 3.37 -1.12 -4.50
C MET A 488 3.39 -2.23 -5.55
N HIS A 489 4.50 -2.38 -6.28
CA HIS A 489 4.70 -3.44 -7.26
C HIS A 489 4.50 -4.83 -6.63
N HIS A 490 5.28 -5.17 -5.60
CA HIS A 490 5.19 -6.51 -4.97
C HIS A 490 3.83 -6.74 -4.27
N MET A 491 3.20 -5.67 -3.77
CA MET A 491 1.85 -5.73 -3.19
C MET A 491 0.78 -6.12 -4.22
N VAL A 492 0.77 -5.49 -5.39
CA VAL A 492 -0.14 -5.85 -6.51
C VAL A 492 0.11 -7.27 -6.97
N ARG A 493 1.37 -7.66 -7.16
CA ARG A 493 1.74 -8.99 -7.61
C ARG A 493 1.27 -10.06 -6.63
N THR A 494 1.48 -9.84 -5.33
CA THR A 494 1.02 -10.74 -4.27
C THR A 494 -0.51 -10.85 -4.23
N TRP A 495 -1.23 -9.73 -4.38
CA TRP A 495 -2.70 -9.71 -4.42
C TRP A 495 -3.27 -10.50 -5.60
N LEU A 496 -2.76 -10.26 -6.82
CA LEU A 496 -3.24 -10.91 -8.03
C LEU A 496 -2.93 -12.42 -8.03
N LYS A 497 -1.76 -12.80 -7.48
CA LYS A 497 -1.40 -14.20 -7.25
C LYS A 497 -2.33 -14.86 -6.24
N PHE A 498 -2.57 -14.20 -5.10
CA PHE A 498 -3.49 -14.69 -4.07
C PHE A 498 -4.88 -14.96 -4.64
N THR A 499 -5.48 -13.97 -5.30
CA THR A 499 -6.83 -14.09 -5.86
C THR A 499 -6.89 -15.12 -6.97
N GLY A 500 -5.88 -15.19 -7.83
CA GLY A 500 -5.76 -16.19 -8.88
C GLY A 500 -5.68 -17.63 -8.36
N GLU A 501 -4.84 -17.88 -7.36
CA GLU A 501 -4.65 -19.22 -6.77
C GLU A 501 -5.89 -19.74 -6.03
N PHE A 502 -6.65 -18.85 -5.39
CA PHE A 502 -7.88 -19.22 -4.68
C PHE A 502 -9.17 -19.04 -5.50
N GLY A 503 -9.03 -18.68 -6.79
CA GLY A 503 -10.15 -18.57 -7.72
C GLY A 503 -11.09 -17.38 -7.43
N LEU A 504 -10.63 -16.37 -6.71
CA LEU A 504 -11.37 -15.14 -6.43
C LEU A 504 -11.38 -14.25 -7.68
N THR A 505 -12.51 -13.63 -7.96
CA THR A 505 -12.65 -12.64 -9.03
C THR A 505 -12.33 -11.26 -8.50
N THR A 506 -11.35 -10.58 -9.11
CA THR A 506 -11.01 -9.18 -8.83
C THR A 506 -10.57 -8.51 -10.14
N TRP A 507 -10.71 -7.20 -10.24
CA TRP A 507 -10.20 -6.39 -11.34
C TRP A 507 -9.63 -5.07 -10.82
N ILE A 508 -8.72 -4.48 -11.61
CA ILE A 508 -8.15 -3.16 -11.36
C ILE A 508 -9.23 -2.09 -11.57
N ALA A 509 -9.35 -1.14 -10.64
CA ALA A 509 -10.42 -0.14 -10.62
C ALA A 509 -9.89 1.28 -10.33
N HIS A 510 -10.76 2.29 -10.44
CA HIS A 510 -10.52 3.66 -10.00
C HIS A 510 -9.16 4.22 -10.50
N GLY A 511 -8.33 4.78 -9.61
CA GLY A 511 -7.06 5.40 -9.97
C GLY A 511 -6.05 4.39 -10.52
N SER A 512 -6.15 3.14 -10.10
CA SER A 512 -5.32 2.05 -10.63
C SER A 512 -5.70 1.67 -12.07
N LEU A 513 -6.98 1.72 -12.44
CA LEU A 513 -7.41 1.50 -13.83
C LEU A 513 -6.99 2.68 -14.71
N LEU A 514 -7.10 3.89 -14.17
CA LEU A 514 -6.68 5.11 -14.86
C LEU A 514 -5.16 5.11 -15.14
N SER A 515 -4.35 4.70 -14.17
CA SER A 515 -2.90 4.60 -14.34
C SER A 515 -2.50 3.46 -15.28
N TRP A 516 -3.18 2.30 -15.18
CA TRP A 516 -3.02 1.19 -16.12
C TRP A 516 -3.18 1.65 -17.57
N TYR A 517 -4.19 2.46 -17.90
CA TYR A 517 -4.46 2.94 -19.28
C TYR A 517 -3.25 3.59 -19.98
N TRP A 518 -2.32 4.19 -19.22
CA TRP A 518 -1.21 4.94 -19.80
C TRP A 518 0.01 4.07 -20.14
N ASN A 519 0.42 3.23 -19.21
CA ASN A 519 1.64 2.44 -19.34
C ASN A 519 1.61 1.10 -18.58
N GLY A 520 0.43 0.65 -18.16
CA GLY A 520 0.26 -0.63 -17.46
C GLY A 520 0.84 -0.65 -16.05
N LYS A 521 0.96 0.51 -15.38
CA LYS A 521 1.58 0.66 -14.05
C LYS A 521 0.82 1.66 -13.20
N THR A 522 1.10 1.69 -11.89
CA THR A 522 0.57 2.72 -10.98
C THR A 522 1.23 4.08 -11.24
N PHE A 523 0.53 5.19 -11.01
CA PHE A 523 1.13 6.51 -11.20
C PHE A 523 2.27 6.76 -10.21
N PRO A 524 3.32 7.51 -10.60
CA PRO A 524 4.44 7.89 -9.72
C PRO A 524 4.11 8.68 -8.45
N TRP A 525 2.89 9.21 -8.33
CA TRP A 525 2.44 10.03 -7.20
C TRP A 525 1.27 9.39 -6.44
N ASP A 526 0.74 8.27 -6.91
CA ASP A 526 -0.29 7.54 -6.19
C ASP A 526 0.32 6.92 -4.93
N ILE A 527 -0.51 6.77 -3.89
CA ILE A 527 -0.10 6.32 -2.55
C ILE A 527 -0.83 5.04 -2.11
N ASP A 528 -1.82 4.63 -2.86
CA ASP A 528 -2.63 3.42 -2.70
C ASP A 528 -2.93 2.80 -4.08
N ILE A 529 -3.51 1.60 -4.04
CA ILE A 529 -3.98 0.86 -5.21
C ILE A 529 -5.44 0.48 -4.95
N ASP A 530 -6.24 0.55 -6.00
CA ASP A 530 -7.67 0.31 -5.97
C ASP A 530 -8.03 -0.93 -6.78
N VAL A 531 -8.75 -1.85 -6.16
CA VAL A 531 -9.31 -3.01 -6.83
C VAL A 531 -10.75 -3.23 -6.43
N GLN A 532 -11.50 -3.83 -7.34
CA GLN A 532 -12.88 -4.22 -7.10
C GLN A 532 -13.04 -5.73 -7.21
N MET A 533 -14.12 -6.23 -6.60
CA MET A 533 -14.57 -7.61 -6.76
C MET A 533 -16.09 -7.74 -6.61
N PRO A 534 -16.70 -8.82 -7.13
CA PRO A 534 -18.12 -9.07 -6.91
C PRO A 534 -18.39 -9.33 -5.42
N LEU A 535 -19.55 -8.88 -4.92
CA LEU A 535 -19.93 -9.07 -3.52
C LEU A 535 -19.83 -10.54 -3.05
N ALA A 536 -20.20 -11.51 -3.90
CA ALA A 536 -20.09 -12.93 -3.57
C ALA A 536 -18.64 -13.40 -3.34
N ASP A 537 -17.67 -12.89 -4.10
CA ASP A 537 -16.25 -13.17 -3.91
C ASP A 537 -15.74 -12.48 -2.64
N LEU A 538 -16.20 -11.27 -2.32
CA LEU A 538 -15.90 -10.58 -1.07
C LEU A 538 -16.40 -11.39 0.15
N HIS A 539 -17.63 -11.92 0.12
CA HIS A 539 -18.12 -12.82 1.18
C HIS A 539 -17.33 -14.13 1.26
N THR A 540 -16.96 -14.70 0.12
CA THR A 540 -16.11 -15.90 0.07
C THR A 540 -14.74 -15.62 0.70
N MET A 541 -14.15 -14.46 0.40
CA MET A 541 -12.88 -14.01 0.96
C MET A 541 -12.99 -13.77 2.47
N ALA A 542 -14.06 -13.11 2.92
CA ALA A 542 -14.35 -12.88 4.35
C ALA A 542 -14.45 -14.19 5.14
N LEU A 543 -15.19 -15.16 4.60
CA LEU A 543 -15.40 -16.46 5.25
C LEU A 543 -14.13 -17.32 5.29
N LYS A 544 -13.22 -17.18 4.32
CA LYS A 544 -12.07 -18.09 4.16
C LYS A 544 -10.73 -17.50 4.56
N PHE A 545 -10.59 -16.18 4.54
CA PHE A 545 -9.29 -15.51 4.63
C PHE A 545 -9.26 -14.25 5.50
N ASN A 546 -10.37 -13.84 6.15
CA ASN A 546 -10.30 -12.65 7.01
C ASN A 546 -9.22 -12.77 8.09
N GLN A 547 -8.49 -11.68 8.33
CA GLN A 547 -7.35 -11.58 9.25
C GLN A 547 -6.20 -12.53 8.90
N SER A 548 -5.99 -12.88 7.63
CA SER A 548 -4.86 -13.72 7.21
C SER A 548 -3.61 -12.87 6.94
N LEU A 549 -2.43 -13.42 7.23
CA LEU A 549 -1.17 -12.89 6.73
C LEU A 549 -0.83 -13.58 5.40
N ILE A 550 -0.61 -12.82 4.33
CA ILE A 550 -0.34 -13.32 2.98
C ILE A 550 1.10 -12.97 2.61
N MET A 551 1.82 -13.91 1.99
CA MET A 551 3.22 -13.71 1.62
C MET A 551 3.52 -14.29 0.25
N GLY A 552 4.07 -13.45 -0.63
CA GLY A 552 4.60 -13.84 -1.92
C GLY A 552 6.06 -14.28 -1.81
N LEU A 553 6.32 -15.57 -1.62
CA LEU A 553 7.69 -16.11 -1.44
C LEU A 553 8.62 -15.90 -2.67
N ASP A 554 8.06 -15.48 -3.80
CA ASP A 554 8.78 -15.19 -5.04
C ASP A 554 8.81 -13.71 -5.43
N GLU A 555 8.15 -12.86 -4.65
CA GLU A 555 8.04 -11.43 -4.94
C GLU A 555 9.11 -10.70 -4.11
N ASP A 556 8.75 -10.27 -2.90
CA ASP A 556 9.64 -9.81 -1.87
C ASP A 556 9.37 -10.60 -0.57
N PHE A 557 10.34 -10.64 0.35
CA PHE A 557 10.18 -11.33 1.64
C PHE A 557 9.18 -10.61 2.58
N SER A 558 8.32 -9.76 2.04
CA SER A 558 7.37 -8.94 2.76
C SER A 558 6.13 -9.76 3.10
N SER A 559 5.42 -9.28 4.12
CA SER A 559 4.14 -9.86 4.53
C SER A 559 3.02 -8.83 4.42
N TYR A 560 1.83 -9.32 4.13
CA TYR A 560 0.66 -8.50 3.85
C TYR A 560 -0.52 -8.97 4.68
N PHE A 561 -1.10 -8.10 5.50
CA PHE A 561 -2.23 -8.43 6.34
C PHE A 561 -3.55 -8.15 5.60
N LEU A 562 -4.36 -9.19 5.39
CA LEU A 562 -5.69 -9.08 4.77
C LEU A 562 -6.74 -8.82 5.85
N ASP A 563 -7.28 -7.61 5.86
CA ASP A 563 -8.26 -7.13 6.83
C ASP A 563 -9.60 -6.84 6.15
N ILE A 564 -10.66 -7.51 6.55
CA ILE A 564 -11.99 -7.40 5.94
C ILE A 564 -12.97 -6.85 6.95
N GLY A 565 -13.63 -5.76 6.56
CA GLY A 565 -14.56 -4.99 7.38
C GLY A 565 -15.73 -5.81 7.90
N THR A 566 -16.13 -5.52 9.15
CA THR A 566 -17.27 -6.17 9.80
C THR A 566 -18.58 -5.90 9.07
N TYR A 567 -18.77 -4.69 8.53
CA TYR A 567 -20.06 -4.18 8.05
C TYR A 567 -20.36 -4.60 6.60
N ILE A 568 -20.03 -5.82 6.22
CA ILE A 568 -20.06 -6.33 4.84
C ILE A 568 -21.48 -6.42 4.23
N THR A 569 -22.55 -6.39 5.03
CA THR A 569 -23.93 -6.35 4.53
C THR A 569 -24.43 -4.94 4.21
N GLU A 570 -23.69 -3.89 4.61
CA GLU A 570 -24.01 -2.48 4.30
C GLU A 570 -23.57 -2.11 2.89
N ARG A 571 -24.53 -2.03 1.96
CA ARG A 571 -24.27 -1.83 0.53
C ARG A 571 -24.56 -0.43 0.03
N ILE A 572 -25.15 0.42 0.85
CA ILE A 572 -25.34 1.85 0.56
C ILE A 572 -24.17 2.67 1.12
N HIS A 573 -24.12 3.96 0.77
CA HIS A 573 -23.08 4.87 1.23
C HIS A 573 -23.12 5.14 2.75
N GLY A 574 -24.31 5.07 3.35
CA GLY A 574 -24.53 5.32 4.77
C GLY A 574 -23.98 6.69 5.19
N ASN A 575 -23.10 6.70 6.19
CA ASN A 575 -22.47 7.92 6.70
C ASN A 575 -21.18 8.34 5.95
N GLY A 576 -20.82 7.65 4.87
CA GLY A 576 -19.64 7.96 4.04
C GLY A 576 -18.28 7.62 4.67
N THR A 577 -18.25 6.95 5.83
CA THR A 577 -17.00 6.59 6.52
C THR A 577 -16.51 5.17 6.24
N ASN A 578 -17.33 4.33 5.59
CA ASN A 578 -17.04 2.94 5.28
C ASN A 578 -17.15 2.66 3.78
N ASN A 579 -16.47 3.44 2.95
CA ASN A 579 -16.47 3.23 1.49
C ASN A 579 -15.68 1.97 1.07
N ILE A 580 -14.71 1.57 1.89
CA ILE A 580 -13.81 0.44 1.64
C ILE A 580 -14.29 -0.79 2.42
N ASP A 581 -14.31 -1.94 1.75
CA ASP A 581 -14.75 -3.21 2.33
C ASP A 581 -13.61 -4.02 2.94
N ALA A 582 -12.44 -4.00 2.31
CA ALA A 582 -11.26 -4.73 2.77
C ALA A 582 -9.97 -3.99 2.40
N ARG A 583 -8.89 -4.30 3.12
CA ARG A 583 -7.54 -3.84 2.80
C ARG A 583 -6.55 -5.00 2.78
N LEU A 584 -5.65 -4.99 1.81
CA LEU A 584 -4.42 -5.78 1.87
C LEU A 584 -3.28 -4.84 2.28
N ILE A 585 -2.76 -5.00 3.49
CA ILE A 585 -1.85 -4.02 4.12
C ILE A 585 -0.43 -4.57 4.16
N HIS A 586 0.53 -3.87 3.55
CA HIS A 586 1.94 -4.18 3.70
C HIS A 586 2.41 -3.91 5.14
N THR A 587 2.77 -4.96 5.87
CA THR A 587 3.02 -4.89 7.32
C THR A 587 4.29 -4.12 7.70
N GLY A 588 5.22 -3.94 6.76
CA GLY A 588 6.48 -3.23 6.98
C GLY A 588 6.43 -1.73 6.72
N SER A 589 5.34 -1.20 6.18
CA SER A 589 5.17 0.25 5.95
C SER A 589 3.82 0.79 6.37
N GLY A 590 2.76 -0.02 6.27
CA GLY A 590 1.37 0.39 6.43
C GLY A 590 0.67 0.79 5.13
N MET A 591 1.35 0.80 3.99
CA MET A 591 0.69 1.00 2.68
C MET A 591 -0.30 -0.13 2.39
N PHE A 592 -1.36 0.14 1.64
CA PHE A 592 -2.39 -0.87 1.38
C PHE A 592 -3.01 -0.79 -0.01
N ILE A 593 -3.63 -1.89 -0.41
CA ILE A 593 -4.64 -1.94 -1.48
C ILE A 593 -6.01 -1.75 -0.85
N ASP A 594 -6.78 -0.79 -1.33
CA ASP A 594 -8.20 -0.64 -1.02
C ASP A 594 -9.04 -1.56 -1.92
N ILE A 595 -9.86 -2.40 -1.29
CA ILE A 595 -10.68 -3.41 -1.96
C ILE A 595 -12.15 -3.07 -1.74
N THR A 596 -12.89 -2.86 -2.81
CA THR A 596 -14.32 -2.54 -2.78
C THR A 596 -15.18 -3.65 -3.38
N GLY A 597 -16.27 -3.98 -2.69
CA GLY A 597 -17.28 -4.93 -3.15
C GLY A 597 -18.31 -4.25 -4.03
N VAL A 598 -18.60 -4.83 -5.19
CA VAL A 598 -19.63 -4.35 -6.11
C VAL A 598 -20.90 -5.18 -5.95
N ALA A 599 -22.04 -4.51 -5.85
CA ALA A 599 -23.34 -5.13 -5.59
C ALA A 599 -24.48 -4.47 -6.39
N LEU A 600 -25.59 -5.19 -6.57
CA LEU A 600 -26.86 -4.61 -7.01
C LEU A 600 -27.49 -3.89 -5.82
N THR A 601 -27.70 -2.59 -5.93
CA THR A 601 -28.25 -1.79 -4.82
C THR A 601 -29.35 -0.84 -5.28
N GLU A 602 -30.02 -0.24 -4.29
CA GLU A 602 -31.02 0.82 -4.45
C GLU A 602 -30.39 2.22 -4.59
N THR A 603 -29.10 2.30 -4.90
CA THR A 603 -28.39 3.57 -5.04
C THR A 603 -28.76 4.26 -6.35
N ALA A 604 -29.22 5.50 -6.28
CA ALA A 604 -29.42 6.36 -7.46
C ALA A 604 -28.09 6.87 -8.02
N ALA A 605 -28.08 7.29 -9.29
CA ALA A 605 -26.88 7.77 -9.98
C ALA A 605 -26.55 9.23 -9.64
N VAL A 606 -26.41 9.52 -8.35
CA VAL A 606 -26.26 10.86 -7.76
C VAL A 606 -25.06 11.66 -8.30
N LYS A 607 -24.09 10.99 -8.95
CA LYS A 607 -23.00 11.64 -9.68
C LYS A 607 -23.44 11.87 -11.14
N ASN A 608 -23.63 13.14 -11.51
CA ASN A 608 -24.08 13.59 -12.84
C ASN A 608 -23.30 13.01 -14.05
N MET A 609 -22.11 12.44 -13.85
CA MET A 609 -21.32 11.82 -14.93
C MET A 609 -21.92 10.49 -15.42
N TYR A 610 -22.64 9.75 -14.57
CA TYR A 610 -23.24 8.47 -14.96
C TYR A 610 -24.60 8.63 -15.65
N THR A 611 -25.33 9.69 -15.33
CA THR A 611 -26.69 9.97 -15.83
C THR A 611 -26.80 9.93 -17.36
N PRO A 612 -25.89 10.53 -18.16
CA PRO A 612 -25.98 10.48 -19.62
C PRO A 612 -25.86 9.06 -20.17
N TYR A 613 -24.95 8.27 -19.61
CA TYR A 613 -24.72 6.89 -20.04
C TYR A 613 -25.90 5.99 -19.66
N MET A 614 -26.43 6.12 -18.44
CA MET A 614 -27.64 5.41 -18.02
C MET A 614 -28.87 5.77 -18.85
N MET A 615 -29.06 7.05 -19.18
CA MET A 615 -30.13 7.48 -20.07
C MET A 615 -29.98 6.87 -21.47
N GLN A 616 -28.77 6.87 -22.02
CA GLN A 616 -28.49 6.26 -23.31
C GLN A 616 -28.82 4.77 -23.30
N GLU A 617 -28.42 4.04 -22.27
CA GLU A 617 -28.70 2.60 -22.14
C GLU A 617 -30.19 2.30 -21.93
N PHE A 618 -30.89 3.11 -21.15
CA PHE A 618 -32.34 3.00 -20.98
C PHE A 618 -33.07 3.12 -22.33
N LEU A 619 -32.67 4.09 -23.16
CA LEU A 619 -33.20 4.26 -24.51
C LEU A 619 -32.84 3.09 -25.42
N ASN A 620 -31.59 2.62 -25.39
CA ASN A 620 -31.13 1.48 -26.19
C ASN A 620 -31.93 0.20 -25.90
N LEU A 621 -32.33 0.01 -24.64
CA LEU A 621 -33.13 -1.15 -24.20
C LEU A 621 -34.64 -0.99 -24.46
N ASN A 622 -35.09 0.15 -25.01
CA ASN A 622 -36.50 0.48 -25.24
C ASN A 622 -37.37 0.29 -23.99
N LEU A 623 -36.84 0.66 -22.81
CA LEU A 623 -37.59 0.56 -21.57
C LEU A 623 -38.71 1.62 -21.54
N PRO A 624 -39.93 1.26 -21.09
CA PRO A 624 -41.06 2.19 -21.09
C PRO A 624 -40.93 3.25 -19.99
N GLY A 625 -41.35 4.49 -20.29
CA GLY A 625 -41.44 5.60 -19.34
C GLY A 625 -40.31 6.62 -19.45
N SER A 626 -40.26 7.54 -18.49
CA SER A 626 -39.17 8.49 -18.28
C SER A 626 -38.70 8.37 -16.84
N TYR A 627 -37.39 8.28 -16.63
CA TYR A 627 -36.81 8.13 -15.30
C TYR A 627 -35.78 9.22 -15.04
N ASP A 628 -35.81 9.78 -13.83
CA ASP A 628 -34.77 10.66 -13.33
C ASP A 628 -33.75 9.82 -12.55
N PHE A 629 -32.59 9.55 -13.15
CA PHE A 629 -31.54 8.72 -12.54
C PHE A 629 -30.90 9.36 -11.31
N ASN A 630 -31.15 10.65 -11.08
CA ASN A 630 -30.65 11.37 -9.91
C ASN A 630 -31.67 11.38 -8.76
N ASP A 631 -32.88 10.88 -8.98
CA ASP A 631 -33.94 10.85 -7.96
C ASP A 631 -33.66 9.73 -6.94
N ASP A 632 -33.28 10.14 -5.73
CA ASP A 632 -33.03 9.28 -4.57
C ASP A 632 -34.23 9.21 -3.61
N SER A 633 -35.39 9.76 -3.99
CA SER A 633 -36.57 9.82 -3.12
C SER A 633 -37.30 8.49 -2.96
N ASP A 634 -37.15 7.57 -3.93
CA ASP A 634 -37.72 6.21 -3.89
C ASP A 634 -36.66 5.14 -4.20
N PRO A 635 -36.04 4.54 -3.15
CA PRO A 635 -35.03 3.49 -3.31
C PRO A 635 -35.53 2.26 -4.07
N ALA A 636 -36.83 1.92 -3.98
CA ALA A 636 -37.37 0.75 -4.66
C ALA A 636 -37.36 0.95 -6.19
N VAL A 637 -37.62 2.17 -6.65
CA VAL A 637 -37.57 2.51 -8.08
C VAL A 637 -36.11 2.52 -8.58
N ALA A 638 -35.18 3.03 -7.77
CA ALA A 638 -33.75 2.96 -8.09
C ALA A 638 -33.27 1.51 -8.22
N LEU A 639 -33.64 0.63 -7.28
CA LEU A 639 -33.32 -0.80 -7.33
C LEU A 639 -33.92 -1.48 -8.57
N GLU A 640 -35.19 -1.22 -8.88
CA GLU A 640 -35.85 -1.76 -10.07
C GLU A 640 -35.15 -1.30 -11.35
N THR A 641 -34.77 -0.03 -11.41
CA THR A 641 -34.06 0.56 -12.55
C THR A 641 -32.68 -0.06 -12.72
N ASN A 642 -31.89 -0.12 -11.66
CA ASN A 642 -30.56 -0.74 -11.66
C ASN A 642 -30.65 -2.22 -12.05
N THR A 643 -31.69 -2.93 -11.61
CA THR A 643 -31.94 -4.32 -12.00
C THR A 643 -32.21 -4.45 -13.51
N LYS A 644 -33.09 -3.62 -14.06
CA LYS A 644 -33.43 -3.63 -15.50
C LYS A 644 -32.23 -3.27 -16.37
N LEU A 645 -31.44 -2.30 -15.95
CA LEU A 645 -30.23 -1.85 -16.66
C LEU A 645 -29.01 -2.74 -16.40
N GLN A 646 -29.09 -3.65 -15.44
CA GLN A 646 -27.96 -4.48 -14.98
C GLN A 646 -26.77 -3.62 -14.54
N VAL A 647 -27.07 -2.60 -13.74
CA VAL A 647 -26.10 -1.68 -13.13
C VAL A 647 -25.86 -2.08 -11.69
N TYR A 648 -24.59 -2.07 -11.30
CA TYR A 648 -24.11 -2.40 -9.97
C TYR A 648 -23.23 -1.27 -9.46
N ASN A 649 -23.00 -1.22 -8.16
CA ASN A 649 -22.17 -0.18 -7.57
C ASN A 649 -21.42 -0.63 -6.33
N ASP A 650 -20.36 0.11 -6.02
CA ASP A 650 -19.74 0.10 -4.70
C ASP A 650 -20.46 1.06 -3.74
N ARG A 651 -19.98 1.12 -2.50
CA ARG A 651 -20.54 1.98 -1.44
C ARG A 651 -20.31 3.49 -1.68
N ASN A 652 -19.55 3.89 -2.70
CA ASN A 652 -19.18 5.28 -2.96
C ASN A 652 -19.74 5.80 -4.30
N TYR A 653 -20.89 5.25 -4.70
CA TYR A 653 -21.67 5.68 -5.86
C TYR A 653 -20.95 5.47 -7.21
N HIS A 654 -19.95 4.59 -7.30
CA HIS A 654 -19.35 4.25 -8.60
C HIS A 654 -20.19 3.19 -9.28
N MET A 655 -20.79 3.55 -10.41
CA MET A 655 -21.73 2.69 -11.15
C MET A 655 -21.00 1.92 -12.25
N LEU A 656 -21.31 0.63 -12.38
CA LEU A 656 -20.75 -0.29 -13.36
C LEU A 656 -21.86 -1.07 -14.04
N PHE A 657 -21.90 -1.03 -15.36
CA PHE A 657 -22.80 -1.89 -16.13
C PHE A 657 -22.21 -3.28 -16.27
N HIS A 658 -23.07 -4.29 -16.18
CA HIS A 658 -22.66 -5.69 -16.37
C HIS A 658 -21.89 -5.91 -17.67
N LYS A 659 -22.35 -5.30 -18.77
CA LYS A 659 -21.74 -5.40 -20.10
C LYS A 659 -20.33 -4.81 -20.18
N ASP A 660 -19.96 -3.91 -19.29
CA ASP A 660 -18.66 -3.23 -19.28
C ASP A 660 -17.61 -4.04 -18.50
N ILE A 661 -18.05 -4.97 -17.65
CA ILE A 661 -17.20 -5.79 -16.77
C ILE A 661 -17.34 -7.31 -17.00
N SER A 662 -18.23 -7.75 -17.89
CA SER A 662 -18.45 -9.19 -18.15
C SER A 662 -18.51 -9.50 -19.66
N PRO A 663 -17.56 -10.30 -20.18
CA PRO A 663 -16.41 -10.83 -19.47
C PRO A 663 -15.38 -9.73 -19.14
N LEU A 664 -14.68 -9.88 -18.02
CA LEU A 664 -13.43 -9.15 -17.77
C LEU A 664 -12.39 -9.57 -18.81
N ARG A 665 -11.50 -8.65 -19.17
CA ARG A 665 -10.35 -8.91 -20.06
C ARG A 665 -9.08 -8.99 -19.23
N MET A 666 -8.21 -9.93 -19.55
CA MET A 666 -6.88 -10.02 -18.97
C MET A 666 -5.93 -9.02 -19.64
N THR A 667 -5.09 -8.41 -18.81
CA THR A 667 -3.97 -7.54 -19.19
C THR A 667 -2.73 -7.92 -18.36
N ILE A 668 -1.59 -7.30 -18.63
CA ILE A 668 -0.50 -7.18 -17.68
C ILE A 668 -0.57 -5.82 -16.97
N PHE A 669 -0.55 -5.82 -15.64
CA PHE A 669 -0.46 -4.62 -14.80
C PHE A 669 0.69 -4.81 -13.80
N GLU A 670 1.60 -3.85 -13.73
CA GLU A 670 2.83 -3.98 -12.91
C GLU A 670 3.60 -5.27 -13.22
N GLY A 671 3.65 -5.68 -14.50
CA GLY A 671 4.33 -6.91 -14.92
C GLY A 671 3.67 -8.21 -14.45
N THR A 672 2.41 -8.19 -13.98
CA THR A 672 1.66 -9.39 -13.56
C THR A 672 0.29 -9.46 -14.24
N PRO A 673 -0.22 -10.67 -14.56
CA PRO A 673 -1.58 -10.85 -15.05
C PRO A 673 -2.64 -10.24 -14.13
N ALA A 674 -3.45 -9.35 -14.66
CA ALA A 674 -4.56 -8.72 -13.98
C ALA A 674 -5.81 -8.74 -14.87
N TYR A 675 -6.98 -8.52 -14.26
CA TYR A 675 -8.21 -8.29 -15.02
C TYR A 675 -8.59 -6.81 -14.98
N ILE A 676 -9.19 -6.36 -16.07
CA ILE A 676 -9.78 -5.03 -16.23
C ILE A 676 -11.21 -5.16 -16.78
N PRO A 677 -12.05 -4.13 -16.64
CA PRO A 677 -13.29 -3.99 -17.41
C PRO A 677 -13.02 -4.11 -18.91
N CYS A 678 -13.85 -4.85 -19.65
CA CYS A 678 -13.69 -4.98 -21.11
C CYS A 678 -13.98 -3.67 -21.85
N ASN A 679 -14.83 -2.81 -21.28
CA ASN A 679 -15.13 -1.46 -21.75
C ASN A 679 -14.55 -0.41 -20.80
N PHE A 680 -13.26 -0.53 -20.48
CA PHE A 680 -12.55 0.33 -19.53
C PHE A 680 -12.66 1.83 -19.86
N LEU A 681 -12.72 2.23 -21.14
CA LEU A 681 -12.90 3.63 -21.52
C LEU A 681 -14.25 4.19 -21.06
N ALA A 682 -15.34 3.42 -21.18
CA ALA A 682 -16.63 3.86 -20.68
C ALA A 682 -16.60 3.99 -19.16
N VAL A 683 -16.02 3.01 -18.46
CA VAL A 683 -15.85 3.07 -17.00
C VAL A 683 -15.08 4.32 -16.57
N LEU A 684 -13.92 4.57 -17.18
CA LEU A 684 -13.09 5.73 -16.86
C LEU A 684 -13.75 7.07 -17.20
N ASN A 685 -14.42 7.19 -18.35
CA ASN A 685 -15.08 8.44 -18.75
C ASN A 685 -16.32 8.75 -17.89
N ASN A 686 -16.93 7.74 -17.28
CA ASN A 686 -18.04 7.94 -16.35
C ASN A 686 -17.57 8.27 -14.93
N GLU A 687 -16.30 8.01 -14.61
CA GLU A 687 -15.72 8.25 -13.29
C GLU A 687 -14.87 9.53 -13.23
N TYR A 688 -14.12 9.84 -14.30
CA TYR A 688 -13.16 10.93 -14.35
C TYR A 688 -13.39 11.89 -15.52
N ASP A 689 -13.40 13.19 -15.22
CA ASP A 689 -13.29 14.22 -16.24
C ASP A 689 -11.88 14.23 -16.85
N GLY A 690 -11.77 13.89 -18.14
CA GLY A 690 -10.51 13.97 -18.86
C GLY A 690 -9.52 12.84 -18.56
N ALA A 691 -10.02 11.63 -18.24
CA ALA A 691 -9.23 10.41 -18.00
C ALA A 691 -8.09 10.18 -19.01
N THR A 692 -8.31 10.55 -20.28
CA THR A 692 -7.37 10.33 -21.39
C THR A 692 -6.50 11.56 -21.71
N THR A 693 -6.43 12.54 -20.81
CA THR A 693 -5.60 13.74 -20.98
C THR A 693 -4.15 13.46 -20.61
N PRO A 694 -3.16 13.68 -21.50
CA PRO A 694 -1.74 13.36 -21.26
C PRO A 694 -1.03 14.34 -20.31
N THR A 695 -1.81 15.08 -19.53
CA THR A 695 -1.32 16.07 -18.56
C THR A 695 -2.23 16.07 -17.35
N TYR A 696 -1.63 16.13 -16.17
CA TYR A 696 -2.33 16.30 -14.91
C TYR A 696 -1.50 17.27 -14.06
N LEU A 697 -2.10 18.29 -13.44
CA LEU A 697 -1.34 19.32 -12.68
C LEU A 697 -0.08 19.81 -13.41
N ASP A 698 1.12 19.57 -12.88
CA ASP A 698 2.43 19.92 -13.45
C ASP A 698 3.22 18.69 -13.94
N ILE A 699 2.53 17.61 -14.27
CA ILE A 699 3.09 16.36 -14.78
C ILE A 699 2.47 16.03 -16.13
N MET A 700 3.28 15.45 -17.02
CA MET A 700 2.85 15.10 -18.37
C MET A 700 3.39 13.74 -18.80
N TYR A 701 2.61 13.01 -19.59
CA TYR A 701 3.04 11.73 -20.14
C TYR A 701 3.96 11.94 -21.35
N GLN A 702 5.05 11.16 -21.42
CA GLN A 702 6.01 11.17 -22.52
C GLN A 702 6.01 9.81 -23.24
N PRO A 703 5.30 9.69 -24.38
CA PRO A 703 5.14 8.42 -25.08
C PRO A 703 6.46 7.75 -25.47
N LYS A 704 7.48 8.52 -25.82
CA LYS A 704 8.79 7.99 -26.27
C LYS A 704 9.56 7.21 -25.20
N ILE A 705 9.29 7.49 -23.92
CA ILE A 705 9.89 6.77 -22.79
C ILE A 705 8.84 6.02 -21.96
N ARG A 706 7.55 6.16 -22.30
CA ARG A 706 6.38 5.55 -21.63
C ARG A 706 6.28 5.89 -20.15
N GLU A 707 6.69 7.10 -19.78
CA GLU A 707 6.70 7.59 -18.39
C GLU A 707 6.06 8.96 -18.23
N TRP A 708 5.66 9.24 -16.99
CA TRP A 708 5.23 10.56 -16.56
C TRP A 708 6.40 11.40 -16.05
N VAL A 709 6.50 12.64 -16.52
CA VAL A 709 7.58 13.58 -16.20
C VAL A 709 7.04 14.84 -15.53
N ASP A 710 7.82 15.41 -14.61
CA ASP A 710 7.51 16.63 -13.85
C ASP A 710 7.94 17.90 -14.61
N MET A 711 6.97 18.64 -15.13
CA MET A 711 7.24 19.84 -15.92
C MET A 711 8.13 20.87 -15.20
N TRP A 712 8.02 20.98 -13.87
CA TRP A 712 8.85 21.89 -13.08
C TRP A 712 10.32 21.46 -13.08
N LYS A 713 10.58 20.15 -12.93
CA LYS A 713 11.94 19.60 -13.08
C LYS A 713 12.55 19.91 -14.46
N LEU A 714 11.78 20.21 -15.51
CA LEU A 714 12.30 20.57 -16.85
C LEU A 714 12.32 22.07 -17.15
N HIS A 715 11.93 22.93 -16.19
CA HIS A 715 11.66 24.36 -16.45
C HIS A 715 10.70 24.60 -17.64
N LEU A 716 9.83 23.64 -17.93
CA LEU A 716 8.85 23.77 -19.01
C LEU A 716 7.79 24.77 -18.62
N LYS A 717 7.33 25.53 -19.61
CA LYS A 717 6.27 26.52 -19.39
C LYS A 717 4.92 25.89 -19.72
N ASN A 718 3.83 26.52 -19.28
CA ASN A 718 2.47 26.05 -19.60
C ASN A 718 2.19 25.89 -21.10
N GLN A 719 2.90 26.64 -21.95
CA GLN A 719 2.83 26.52 -23.41
C GLN A 719 3.42 25.21 -23.97
N ASP A 720 4.14 24.44 -23.14
CA ASP A 720 4.77 23.18 -23.48
C ASP A 720 3.95 21.97 -22.99
N ARG A 721 2.82 22.21 -22.30
CA ARG A 721 1.87 21.17 -21.88
C ARG A 721 1.40 20.37 -23.10
N GLY A 722 1.49 19.05 -23.00
CA GLY A 722 1.09 18.11 -24.04
C GLY A 722 2.04 18.03 -25.25
N LYS A 723 3.19 18.70 -25.24
CA LYS A 723 4.21 18.51 -26.30
C LYS A 723 5.04 17.25 -26.04
N ASP A 724 5.18 16.42 -27.05
CA ASP A 724 6.18 15.37 -27.05
C ASP A 724 7.57 15.98 -27.06
N LEU A 725 8.30 15.77 -25.98
CA LEU A 725 9.65 16.29 -25.86
C LEU A 725 10.59 15.45 -26.73
N ASN A 726 11.71 16.06 -27.12
CA ASN A 726 12.80 15.31 -27.72
C ASN A 726 13.45 14.46 -26.61
N THR A 727 13.52 13.15 -26.80
CA THR A 727 14.13 12.24 -25.82
C THR A 727 15.58 12.61 -25.52
N VAL A 728 16.30 13.17 -26.49
CA VAL A 728 17.67 13.67 -26.28
C VAL A 728 17.69 14.85 -25.31
N ASP A 729 16.70 15.75 -25.37
CA ASP A 729 16.62 16.90 -24.47
C ASP A 729 16.19 16.49 -23.06
N LEU A 730 15.33 15.48 -22.93
CA LEU A 730 15.01 14.83 -21.65
C LEU A 730 16.26 14.14 -21.05
N LEU A 731 17.02 13.40 -21.85
CA LEU A 731 18.20 12.63 -21.42
C LEU A 731 19.39 13.52 -21.02
N ARG A 732 19.44 14.77 -21.51
CA ARG A 732 20.47 15.74 -21.09
C ARG A 732 20.26 16.25 -19.67
N ASP A 733 19.09 16.02 -19.08
CA ASP A 733 18.74 16.56 -17.78
C ASP A 733 18.96 15.54 -16.66
N ALA A 734 20.05 15.70 -15.90
CA ALA A 734 20.39 14.84 -14.77
C ALA A 734 19.30 14.79 -13.68
N ARG A 735 18.35 15.73 -13.67
CA ARG A 735 17.22 15.79 -12.71
C ARG A 735 16.19 14.66 -12.90
N TYR A 736 16.35 13.86 -13.96
CA TYR A 736 15.42 12.82 -14.41
C TYR A 736 15.97 11.39 -14.33
N GLU A 737 17.11 11.20 -13.68
CA GLU A 737 17.70 9.87 -13.48
C GLU A 737 16.70 8.85 -12.92
N ASP A 738 15.85 9.26 -11.97
CA ASP A 738 14.78 8.45 -11.37
C ASP A 738 13.73 7.97 -12.39
N VAL A 739 13.40 8.81 -13.37
CA VAL A 739 12.47 8.45 -14.45
C VAL A 739 13.12 7.51 -15.46
N PHE A 740 14.40 7.70 -15.79
CA PHE A 740 15.08 6.81 -16.74
C PHE A 740 15.36 5.43 -16.17
N ILE A 741 15.74 5.35 -14.90
CA ILE A 741 15.86 4.10 -14.17
C ILE A 741 14.52 3.34 -14.20
N GLU A 742 13.42 4.05 -13.93
CA GLU A 742 12.08 3.47 -13.98
C GLU A 742 11.68 3.02 -15.39
N ALA A 743 11.95 3.84 -16.41
CA ALA A 743 11.69 3.51 -17.81
C ALA A 743 12.46 2.25 -18.26
N LEU A 744 13.72 2.08 -17.80
CA LEU A 744 14.51 0.88 -18.06
C LEU A 744 13.95 -0.33 -17.31
N ALA A 745 13.77 -0.21 -15.99
CA ALA A 745 13.28 -1.30 -15.14
C ALA A 745 11.94 -1.86 -15.63
N THR A 746 11.11 -0.99 -16.22
CA THR A 746 9.77 -1.34 -16.70
C THR A 746 9.65 -1.41 -18.22
N TYR A 747 10.76 -1.39 -18.95
CA TYR A 747 10.76 -1.28 -20.40
C TYR A 747 9.91 -2.35 -21.09
N ASP A 748 10.09 -3.62 -20.71
CA ASP A 748 9.37 -4.74 -21.34
C ASP A 748 7.88 -4.70 -21.02
N ALA A 749 7.52 -4.39 -19.78
CA ALA A 749 6.12 -4.31 -19.35
C ALA A 749 5.38 -3.14 -20.04
N THR A 750 6.01 -1.96 -20.09
CA THR A 750 5.41 -0.77 -20.72
C THR A 750 5.34 -0.92 -22.24
N ARG A 751 6.30 -1.60 -22.87
CA ARG A 751 6.29 -1.92 -24.31
C ARG A 751 5.19 -2.93 -24.66
N LEU A 752 5.05 -3.98 -23.85
CA LEU A 752 3.97 -4.97 -23.99
C LEU A 752 2.61 -4.27 -23.93
N HIS A 753 2.42 -3.39 -22.95
CA HIS A 753 1.19 -2.64 -22.78
C HIS A 753 0.93 -1.66 -23.94
N GLU A 754 1.95 -0.97 -24.44
CA GLU A 754 1.81 -0.12 -25.63
C GLU A 754 1.33 -0.92 -26.86
N HIS A 755 1.83 -2.15 -27.05
CA HIS A 755 1.38 -3.04 -28.12
C HIS A 755 -0.06 -3.51 -27.90
N GLU A 756 -0.38 -3.93 -26.68
CA GLU A 756 -1.75 -4.28 -26.26
C GLU A 756 -2.71 -3.15 -26.63
N MET A 757 -2.44 -1.92 -26.19
CA MET A 757 -3.33 -0.77 -26.43
C MET A 757 -3.47 -0.41 -27.92
N LYS A 758 -2.44 -0.65 -28.74
CA LYS A 758 -2.53 -0.46 -30.20
C LYS A 758 -3.42 -1.49 -30.89
N GLN A 759 -3.51 -2.71 -30.36
CA GLN A 759 -4.23 -3.83 -30.97
C GLN A 759 -5.57 -4.14 -30.31
N ILE A 760 -5.86 -3.58 -29.13
CA ILE A 760 -7.02 -3.94 -28.29
C ILE A 760 -8.37 -3.81 -28.99
N ASP A 761 -8.51 -2.84 -29.91
CA ASP A 761 -9.71 -2.61 -30.71
C ASP A 761 -9.56 -3.07 -32.19
N VAL A 762 -8.40 -3.61 -32.55
CA VAL A 762 -8.06 -3.99 -33.94
C VAL A 762 -8.05 -5.51 -34.12
N ASN A 763 -7.33 -6.22 -33.25
CA ASN A 763 -7.09 -7.65 -33.36
C ASN A 763 -7.03 -8.31 -31.98
N GLU A 764 -8.19 -8.72 -31.47
CA GLU A 764 -8.30 -9.33 -30.14
C GLU A 764 -7.52 -10.65 -30.02
N LEU A 765 -7.44 -11.44 -31.10
CA LEU A 765 -6.70 -12.71 -31.08
C LEU A 765 -5.20 -12.48 -30.89
N GLU A 766 -4.64 -11.44 -31.51
CA GLU A 766 -3.24 -11.07 -31.34
C GLU A 766 -2.97 -10.57 -29.92
N VAL A 767 -3.87 -9.78 -29.34
CA VAL A 767 -3.78 -9.36 -27.94
C VAL A 767 -3.85 -10.56 -27.00
N GLU A 768 -4.79 -11.49 -27.23
CA GLU A 768 -4.87 -12.72 -26.47
C GLU A 768 -3.55 -13.50 -26.52
N GLN A 769 -3.00 -13.73 -27.72
CA GLN A 769 -1.72 -14.43 -27.88
C GLN A 769 -0.58 -13.69 -27.15
N LEU A 770 -0.50 -12.38 -27.29
CA LEU A 770 0.52 -11.54 -26.64
C LEU A 770 0.46 -11.66 -25.12
N ILE A 771 -0.72 -11.46 -24.54
CA ILE A 771 -0.90 -11.46 -23.08
C ILE A 771 -0.71 -12.87 -22.52
N MET A 772 -1.28 -13.89 -23.17
CA MET A 772 -1.15 -15.29 -22.74
C MET A 772 0.30 -15.78 -22.79
N ALA A 773 1.10 -15.33 -23.76
CA ALA A 773 2.53 -15.65 -23.85
C ALA A 773 3.38 -15.00 -22.75
N ASN A 774 2.92 -13.88 -22.18
CA ASN A 774 3.67 -13.06 -21.22
C ASN A 774 3.10 -13.09 -19.79
N GLN A 775 2.28 -14.09 -19.44
CA GLN A 775 1.71 -14.19 -18.09
C GLN A 775 2.73 -14.42 -16.96
N ARG A 776 3.97 -14.80 -17.28
CA ARG A 776 4.99 -15.21 -16.32
C ARG A 776 6.19 -14.27 -16.29
N MET A 777 5.94 -12.98 -16.54
CA MET A 777 6.96 -11.96 -16.40
C MET A 777 7.52 -11.97 -14.96
N LYS A 778 8.85 -11.90 -14.87
CA LYS A 778 9.53 -11.68 -13.59
C LYS A 778 9.15 -10.29 -13.06
N PRO A 779 9.26 -10.06 -11.74
CA PRO A 779 9.15 -8.72 -11.18
C PRO A 779 10.04 -7.74 -11.96
N SER A 780 9.50 -6.60 -12.34
CA SER A 780 10.24 -5.54 -13.05
C SER A 780 11.15 -4.75 -12.12
N ARG A 781 10.96 -4.89 -10.80
CA ARG A 781 11.76 -4.22 -9.77
C ARG A 781 12.38 -5.25 -8.82
N SER A 782 13.52 -4.88 -8.23
CA SER A 782 14.22 -5.70 -7.24
C SER A 782 13.38 -5.89 -5.98
N ASP A 783 13.75 -6.88 -5.15
CA ASP A 783 13.13 -7.04 -3.84
C ASP A 783 13.52 -5.87 -2.91
N LEU A 784 12.61 -5.53 -1.98
CA LEU A 784 12.77 -4.37 -1.09
C LEU A 784 14.02 -4.47 -0.18
N PHE A 785 14.48 -5.68 0.15
CA PHE A 785 15.63 -5.87 1.02
C PHE A 785 16.93 -5.68 0.26
N ALA A 786 17.03 -6.25 -0.94
CA ALA A 786 18.11 -5.96 -1.87
C ALA A 786 18.17 -4.46 -2.18
N TYR A 787 17.03 -3.79 -2.36
CA TYR A 787 16.96 -2.33 -2.50
C TYR A 787 17.63 -1.61 -1.34
N ARG A 788 17.15 -1.86 -0.11
CA ARG A 788 17.63 -1.20 1.11
C ARG A 788 19.11 -1.51 1.39
N GLU A 789 19.59 -2.72 1.09
CA GLU A 789 21.00 -3.08 1.24
C GLU A 789 21.91 -2.47 0.16
N SER A 790 21.40 -2.22 -1.05
CA SER A 790 22.17 -1.81 -2.23
C SER A 790 22.24 -0.31 -2.48
N GLN A 791 21.70 0.52 -1.57
CA GLN A 791 21.82 2.00 -1.53
C GLN A 791 23.28 2.54 -1.49
N ALA A 792 24.26 1.69 -1.82
CA ALA A 792 25.59 2.01 -2.34
C ALA A 792 25.71 1.75 -3.87
N GLY A 793 24.71 2.11 -4.68
CA GLY A 793 24.90 2.41 -6.12
C GLY A 793 24.85 1.27 -7.15
N ARG A 794 24.32 0.07 -6.87
CA ARG A 794 24.34 -1.06 -7.85
C ARG A 794 22.97 -1.44 -8.41
N TRP A 795 22.17 -0.45 -8.80
CA TRP A 795 20.75 -0.67 -9.10
C TRP A 795 20.45 -1.25 -10.49
N ALA A 796 21.38 -1.22 -11.45
CA ALA A 796 21.06 -1.50 -12.86
C ALA A 796 21.63 -2.81 -13.43
N GLN A 797 22.37 -3.63 -12.67
CA GLN A 797 23.00 -4.83 -13.26
C GLN A 797 22.03 -6.01 -13.44
N ASP A 798 20.97 -6.10 -12.63
CA ASP A 798 19.98 -7.20 -12.71
C ASP A 798 18.75 -6.86 -13.57
N ALA A 799 18.63 -5.63 -14.05
CA ALA A 799 17.50 -5.14 -14.86
C ALA A 799 17.52 -5.60 -16.34
N VAL A 800 18.46 -6.46 -16.71
CA VAL A 800 18.78 -6.76 -18.10
C VAL A 800 18.60 -8.24 -18.39
N GLN A 801 17.71 -8.52 -19.33
CA GLN A 801 17.32 -9.80 -19.94
C GLN A 801 15.97 -10.38 -19.47
N LEU A 802 14.89 -9.75 -19.93
CA LEU A 802 13.65 -10.45 -20.27
C LEU A 802 13.50 -10.44 -21.80
N GLU A 803 13.83 -11.55 -22.44
CA GLU A 803 13.48 -11.74 -23.85
C GLU A 803 11.95 -11.88 -23.96
N LEU A 804 11.28 -10.90 -24.56
CA LEU A 804 9.87 -11.00 -24.94
C LEU A 804 9.70 -12.18 -25.90
N VAL A 805 8.85 -13.14 -25.54
CA VAL A 805 8.53 -14.28 -26.40
C VAL A 805 7.40 -13.85 -27.34
N TYR A 806 7.76 -13.44 -28.55
CA TYR A 806 6.80 -13.28 -29.65
C TYR A 806 6.56 -14.66 -30.28
N SER A 807 5.49 -15.36 -29.92
CA SER A 807 5.09 -16.55 -30.67
C SER A 807 4.43 -16.12 -31.98
N VAL A 808 5.23 -15.88 -33.02
CA VAL A 808 4.71 -15.83 -34.38
C VAL A 808 4.64 -17.28 -34.86
N GLN A 809 3.44 -17.88 -34.84
CA GLN A 809 3.19 -19.02 -35.72
C GLN A 809 2.80 -18.43 -37.08
N GLU A 810 3.74 -18.52 -38.04
CA GLU A 810 3.49 -18.28 -39.47
C GLU A 810 2.40 -19.19 -40.03
#